data_AF-K7E5K8-F1
#
_entry.id   AF-K7E5K8-F1
#
_cell.length_a   1.000
_cell.length_b   1.000
_cell.length_c   1.000
_cell.angle_alpha   90.00
_cell.angle_beta   90.00
_cell.angle_gamma   90.00
#
_symmetry.space_group_name_H-M   'P 1'
#
loop_
_entity.id
_entity.type
_entity.pdbx_description
1 polymer ?
#
loop_
_entity_poly.entity_id
_entity_poly.type
_entity_poly.pdbx_seq_one_letter_code
_entity_poly.pdbx_strand_id
1 'polypeptide(L)'
;MASEGRCWEALQAPRSSDRGPLSYPSDWPLRGQETLEERMSIPEWSTSSGCVADHILPPSQQNRLPSEDSSLSSAPDQVLSVPQTPARHAKVSSPVSLAAPSGTRRQEDELHQAKSVVLRPSRGTEVEGCIRLYEEVHRLKGTRGLRQRQEEHERKARLLSEMASEQLKRFDERTSRKQHKEYQDLREGMEKSFRETQGQQEQLQEEHRHRAHMLHPKLREAEQQPSRHTGQGRLRKEEGQDRWRRLYALQEEALQLNQQLGASYRHNGLPRRDLSAFGGRGDQLCALISDIIRSASERGFPAPEDEATAERALQEMRHVLTGLQQEMAKATEEKRRPDEEECEDKQGQLEQRPRAEKETPDPGQCPGGKQREGLHVKAGDGTMQWYQQLQDAANQCVLAFDALTNSKDQEAKKIKMDLQKAATIPVSQISTIAGSQLKEIFDKINNLLLGKAVPCGGRSVSVTNHQQGLDFVHYKLAEKFVKQGEEEVASHHEAAFPIAAVASGIWELHPRVGELILAHLHKKCPYSVPFYPAFQEGMASEEYQKLLGYQVKDSKVEQQDSFLKRMSGMIRLYAAIIQLRWPYAERQGAHPHGLNHGWRWLAQLLNMEPLADVTATLLFDFLEVCGNALMKQYQLQFWKMMLLIKEEYFPRIEAITSSGQMGSLIRLERFLENCLQQGEIPVPKGSLPPSFWLS
;
A
#
# COMPACT_ATOMS: atom_id res chain seq x y z
N MET A 1 -19.72 32.89 -25.41
CA MET A 1 -18.32 32.44 -25.48
C MET A 1 -17.47 33.57 -26.05
N ALA A 2 -16.70 34.26 -25.19
CA ALA A 2 -15.73 35.31 -25.57
C ALA A 2 -14.82 35.69 -24.38
N SER A 3 -14.23 34.69 -23.71
CA SER A 3 -13.44 34.89 -22.48
C SER A 3 -12.15 34.07 -22.40
N GLU A 4 -12.04 32.96 -23.12
CA GLU A 4 -10.88 32.04 -23.03
C GLU A 4 -9.62 32.55 -23.76
N GLY A 5 -9.77 33.50 -24.71
CA GLY A 5 -8.64 34.02 -25.49
C GLY A 5 -7.66 34.92 -24.74
N ARG A 6 -8.07 35.57 -23.65
CA ARG A 6 -7.24 36.62 -22.98
C ARG A 6 -6.31 36.10 -21.88
N CYS A 7 -6.43 34.82 -21.48
CA CYS A 7 -5.60 34.26 -20.42
C CYS A 7 -4.18 33.91 -20.91
N TRP A 8 -4.03 33.53 -22.19
CA TRP A 8 -2.75 33.12 -22.77
C TRP A 8 -1.83 34.28 -23.14
N GLU A 9 -2.37 35.41 -23.61
CA GLU A 9 -1.58 36.60 -23.99
C GLU A 9 -0.91 37.26 -22.76
N ALA A 10 -1.56 37.22 -21.60
CA ALA A 10 -1.00 37.74 -20.34
C ALA A 10 0.21 36.94 -19.82
N LEU A 11 0.32 35.65 -20.17
CA LEU A 11 1.41 34.77 -19.72
C LEU A 11 2.63 34.79 -20.64
N GLN A 12 2.51 35.27 -21.88
CA GLN A 12 3.64 35.43 -22.80
C GLN A 12 4.34 36.80 -22.70
N ALA A 13 3.63 37.83 -22.22
CA ALA A 13 4.16 39.20 -22.05
C ALA A 13 5.50 39.32 -21.28
N PRO A 14 5.84 38.48 -20.28
CA PRO A 14 7.13 38.59 -19.58
C PRO A 14 8.35 38.12 -20.40
N ARG A 15 8.15 37.40 -21.51
CA ARG A 15 9.24 36.83 -22.32
C ARG A 15 9.67 37.70 -23.51
N SER A 16 9.00 38.82 -23.75
CA SER A 16 9.25 39.74 -24.88
C SER A 16 9.46 41.20 -24.45
N SER A 17 9.85 41.43 -23.18
CA SER A 17 10.17 42.76 -22.66
C SER A 17 11.66 43.09 -22.82
N ASP A 18 11.98 44.26 -23.39
CA ASP A 18 13.37 44.77 -23.54
C ASP A 18 14.05 45.16 -22.21
N ARG A 19 13.45 44.84 -21.06
CA ARG A 19 14.11 44.94 -19.74
C ARG A 19 14.68 43.58 -19.39
N GLY A 20 16.01 43.49 -19.37
CA GLY A 20 16.78 42.25 -19.21
C GLY A 20 16.48 41.46 -17.93
N PRO A 21 17.03 40.23 -17.82
CA PRO A 21 16.66 39.28 -16.78
C PRO A 21 16.91 39.82 -15.37
N LEU A 22 15.93 39.60 -14.49
CA LEU A 22 16.04 39.90 -13.06
C LEU A 22 17.16 39.05 -12.43
N SER A 23 18.22 39.73 -11.97
CA SER A 23 19.28 39.09 -11.20
C SER A 23 18.83 38.93 -9.75
N TYR A 24 18.93 37.70 -9.22
CA TYR A 24 18.76 37.44 -7.78
C TYR A 24 20.14 37.55 -7.10
N PRO A 25 20.28 38.30 -5.99
CA PRO A 25 21.51 38.30 -5.19
C PRO A 25 21.76 36.91 -4.59
N SER A 26 22.97 36.38 -4.76
CA SER A 26 23.36 35.03 -4.33
C SER A 26 23.84 34.93 -2.88
N ASP A 27 23.34 35.76 -1.98
CA ASP A 27 23.73 35.78 -0.57
C ASP A 27 22.50 35.80 0.35
N TRP A 28 22.08 34.62 0.82
CA TRP A 28 21.17 34.47 1.95
C TRP A 28 21.74 33.45 2.95
N PRO A 29 22.11 33.85 4.18
CA PRO A 29 22.72 32.94 5.14
C PRO A 29 21.68 32.00 5.76
N LEU A 30 22.04 30.71 5.85
CA LEU A 30 21.30 29.69 6.58
C LEU A 30 21.26 29.99 8.08
N ARG A 31 20.13 30.49 8.58
CA ARG A 31 19.72 30.33 9.99
C ARG A 31 18.20 30.27 10.09
N GLY A 32 17.70 29.43 10.99
CA GLY A 32 16.30 29.04 11.02
C GLY A 32 15.36 30.06 11.66
N GLN A 33 14.08 29.94 11.28
CA GLN A 33 12.89 30.25 12.07
C GLN A 33 12.83 31.64 12.72
N GLU A 34 12.41 32.64 11.94
CA GLU A 34 11.55 33.75 12.41
C GLU A 34 10.91 34.50 11.23
N THR A 35 9.77 35.16 11.48
CA THR A 35 9.03 36.07 10.57
C THR A 35 8.52 35.52 9.22
N LEU A 36 7.26 35.04 9.23
CA LEU A 36 6.36 35.13 8.07
C LEU A 36 5.05 35.89 8.42
N GLU A 37 5.07 36.65 9.52
CA GLU A 37 3.95 37.48 10.00
C GLU A 37 4.17 39.00 9.78
N GLU A 38 5.40 39.46 9.59
CA GLU A 38 5.69 40.85 9.18
C GLU A 38 5.60 41.03 7.65
N ARG A 39 4.38 40.91 7.10
CA ARG A 39 4.05 41.49 5.77
C ARG A 39 2.54 41.66 5.51
N MET A 40 1.81 42.15 6.52
CA MET A 40 0.47 42.72 6.34
C MET A 40 0.49 44.25 6.44
N SER A 41 1.38 44.88 5.66
CA SER A 41 1.39 46.32 5.43
C SER A 41 0.78 46.62 4.08
N ILE A 42 -0.19 47.54 4.06
CA ILE A 42 -0.78 48.09 2.82
C ILE A 42 0.37 48.67 1.96
N PRO A 43 0.40 48.47 0.63
CA PRO A 43 1.44 49.07 -0.19
C PRO A 43 1.33 50.60 -0.15
N GLU A 44 2.27 51.26 0.54
CA GLU A 44 2.53 52.68 0.35
C GLU A 44 3.06 52.89 -1.07
N TRP A 45 2.46 53.82 -1.81
CA TRP A 45 2.88 54.15 -3.17
C TRP A 45 4.17 54.95 -3.10
N SER A 46 5.14 54.60 -3.95
CA SER A 46 6.44 55.31 -3.98
C SER A 46 6.28 56.76 -4.41
N THR A 47 7.09 57.63 -3.82
CA THR A 47 6.97 59.10 -3.86
C THR A 47 7.41 59.75 -5.18
N SER A 48 7.07 59.17 -6.33
CA SER A 48 7.53 59.66 -7.64
C SER A 48 6.62 59.30 -8.84
N SER A 49 5.37 59.78 -8.83
CA SER A 49 4.56 59.97 -10.04
C SER A 49 3.33 60.87 -9.78
N GLY A 50 3.59 62.15 -9.46
CA GLY A 50 2.56 63.19 -9.50
C GLY A 50 2.15 63.54 -10.93
N CYS A 51 0.93 64.05 -11.11
CA CYS A 51 0.23 64.36 -12.37
C CYS A 51 -0.18 63.08 -13.16
N VAL A 52 -1.46 62.73 -13.37
CA VAL A 52 -2.64 63.57 -13.64
C VAL A 52 -3.90 62.82 -13.15
N ALA A 53 -4.70 63.46 -12.31
CA ALA A 53 -6.03 62.99 -11.94
C ALA A 53 -6.94 64.21 -11.68
N ASP A 54 -7.33 64.88 -12.76
CA ASP A 54 -8.41 65.86 -12.76
C ASP A 54 -9.41 65.49 -13.86
N HIS A 55 -10.71 65.74 -13.58
CA HIS A 55 -11.88 65.29 -14.36
C HIS A 55 -12.12 63.76 -14.26
N ILE A 56 -13.13 63.26 -13.53
CA ILE A 56 -14.56 63.40 -13.82
C ILE A 56 -15.44 63.25 -12.54
N LEU A 57 -16.11 64.35 -12.18
CA LEU A 57 -17.45 64.44 -11.53
C LEU A 57 -17.67 64.06 -10.03
N PRO A 58 -18.74 64.59 -9.37
CA PRO A 58 -18.66 65.17 -8.02
C PRO A 58 -19.47 64.38 -6.93
N PRO A 59 -19.51 64.82 -5.65
CA PRO A 59 -19.74 63.92 -4.51
C PRO A 59 -21.21 63.80 -4.06
N SER A 60 -21.59 62.59 -3.63
CA SER A 60 -22.79 62.32 -2.84
C SER A 60 -22.44 61.93 -1.39
N GLN A 61 -22.88 62.80 -0.49
CA GLN A 61 -22.88 62.73 0.98
C GLN A 61 -22.88 61.31 1.59
N GLN A 62 -21.85 61.00 2.37
CA GLN A 62 -21.99 60.15 3.57
C GLN A 62 -21.99 61.05 4.79
N ASN A 63 -22.99 60.92 5.67
CA ASN A 63 -22.98 61.59 6.96
C ASN A 63 -23.70 60.76 8.04
N ARG A 64 -22.93 60.44 9.09
CA ARG A 64 -23.32 60.09 10.47
C ARG A 64 -24.05 58.77 10.78
N LEU A 65 -23.45 58.10 11.77
CA LEU A 65 -24.09 57.19 12.72
C LEU A 65 -25.19 57.90 13.54
N PRO A 66 -26.08 57.11 14.16
CA PRO A 66 -26.64 57.43 15.46
C PRO A 66 -26.38 56.31 16.50
N SER A 67 -26.11 56.70 17.74
CA SER A 67 -26.22 55.84 18.93
C SER A 67 -27.49 56.19 19.71
N GLU A 68 -28.10 55.17 20.32
CA GLU A 68 -28.94 55.18 21.53
C GLU A 68 -29.91 56.36 21.78
N ASP A 69 -31.22 56.11 21.76
CA ASP A 69 -31.99 56.08 23.04
C ASP A 69 -33.40 55.42 22.95
N SER A 70 -33.78 54.76 24.05
CA SER A 70 -35.12 54.60 24.67
C SER A 70 -36.43 54.21 23.91
N SER A 71 -37.05 53.14 24.44
CA SER A 71 -38.48 52.99 24.87
C SER A 71 -39.57 52.31 24.00
N LEU A 72 -39.95 51.09 24.46
CA LEU A 72 -41.31 50.57 24.78
C LEU A 72 -42.46 50.38 23.76
N SER A 73 -43.00 49.14 23.75
CA SER A 73 -44.39 48.72 23.42
C SER A 73 -44.89 48.89 21.96
N SER A 74 -45.82 48.09 21.42
CA SER A 74 -46.62 46.95 21.92
C SER A 74 -47.10 46.05 20.75
N ALA A 75 -47.33 44.77 21.01
CA ALA A 75 -48.14 43.86 20.14
C ALA A 75 -49.67 44.19 20.27
N PRO A 76 -50.65 43.54 19.59
CA PRO A 76 -50.55 42.26 18.85
C PRO A 76 -51.45 42.07 17.57
N ASP A 77 -51.37 40.86 17.02
CA ASP A 77 -52.47 40.00 16.55
C ASP A 77 -53.07 40.00 15.11
N GLN A 78 -53.28 38.75 14.66
CA GLN A 78 -54.33 38.22 13.75
C GLN A 78 -54.26 38.47 12.22
N VAL A 79 -54.76 37.58 11.32
CA VAL A 79 -54.82 36.09 11.28
C VAL A 79 -55.31 35.63 9.88
N LEU A 80 -54.82 34.48 9.38
CA LEU A 80 -55.37 33.61 8.30
C LEU A 80 -55.50 34.04 6.81
N SER A 81 -55.07 33.10 5.94
CA SER A 81 -55.71 32.60 4.69
C SER A 81 -55.03 32.82 3.31
N VAL A 82 -54.87 31.67 2.63
CA VAL A 82 -54.46 31.34 1.23
C VAL A 82 -55.78 31.23 0.40
N PRO A 83 -55.91 31.51 -0.94
CA PRO A 83 -55.19 30.79 -2.01
C PRO A 83 -55.00 31.40 -3.45
N GLN A 84 -54.11 30.71 -4.20
CA GLN A 84 -54.18 30.36 -5.65
C GLN A 84 -53.93 31.37 -6.81
N THR A 85 -53.38 30.77 -7.88
CA THR A 85 -52.97 31.28 -9.19
C THR A 85 -54.14 31.49 -10.17
N PRO A 86 -53.87 32.12 -11.34
CA PRO A 86 -53.88 31.30 -12.55
C PRO A 86 -52.74 31.59 -13.55
N ALA A 87 -52.33 30.55 -14.28
CA ALA A 87 -51.42 30.64 -15.42
C ALA A 87 -52.17 30.86 -16.76
N ARG A 88 -51.47 31.34 -17.80
CA ARG A 88 -51.89 31.15 -19.21
C ARG A 88 -50.71 30.76 -20.10
N HIS A 89 -50.97 29.78 -20.96
CA HIS A 89 -49.99 29.13 -21.84
C HIS A 89 -49.76 29.87 -23.16
N ALA A 90 -48.59 29.64 -23.75
CA ALA A 90 -48.28 29.97 -25.14
C ALA A 90 -48.95 29.02 -26.14
N LYS A 91 -49.09 29.44 -27.40
CA LYS A 91 -49.05 28.53 -28.56
C LYS A 91 -48.49 29.22 -29.81
N VAL A 92 -47.74 28.44 -30.59
CA VAL A 92 -46.98 28.79 -31.79
C VAL A 92 -47.85 28.60 -33.05
N SER A 93 -47.61 29.37 -34.11
CA SER A 93 -47.84 28.98 -35.52
C SER A 93 -47.17 29.95 -36.52
N SER A 94 -46.54 29.39 -37.56
CA SER A 94 -45.99 30.05 -38.76
C SER A 94 -46.23 29.11 -39.98
N PRO A 95 -45.80 29.44 -41.22
CA PRO A 95 -46.37 30.42 -42.15
C PRO A 95 -46.82 29.79 -43.49
N VAL A 96 -47.62 30.47 -44.32
CA VAL A 96 -47.91 30.06 -45.73
C VAL A 96 -48.00 31.30 -46.66
N SER A 97 -47.59 31.12 -47.93
CA SER A 97 -47.48 32.16 -48.96
C SER A 97 -48.48 32.01 -50.13
N LEU A 98 -48.80 33.16 -50.76
CA LEU A 98 -49.06 33.41 -52.20
C LEU A 98 -50.11 32.57 -52.98
N ALA A 99 -51.16 33.25 -53.48
CA ALA A 99 -51.50 33.47 -54.91
C ALA A 99 -53.03 33.64 -55.17
N ALA A 100 -53.38 34.40 -56.22
CA ALA A 100 -54.75 34.73 -56.68
C ALA A 100 -55.13 33.86 -57.94
N PRO A 101 -56.11 34.17 -58.82
CA PRO A 101 -57.24 35.15 -58.82
C PRO A 101 -58.61 34.59 -59.35
N SER A 102 -59.66 35.43 -59.41
CA SER A 102 -60.81 35.46 -60.38
C SER A 102 -62.09 36.05 -59.72
N GLY A 103 -63.04 36.71 -60.41
CA GLY A 103 -63.05 37.24 -61.78
C GLY A 103 -64.42 37.84 -62.21
N THR A 104 -64.43 38.72 -63.22
CA THR A 104 -65.61 39.28 -63.97
C THR A 104 -66.61 40.20 -63.23
N ARG A 105 -67.28 41.20 -63.86
CA ARG A 105 -67.65 41.37 -65.29
C ARG A 105 -67.95 42.85 -65.70
N ARG A 106 -67.51 43.25 -66.92
CA ARG A 106 -67.99 44.29 -67.90
C ARG A 106 -68.31 45.75 -67.44
N GLN A 107 -67.77 46.81 -68.07
CA GLN A 107 -68.13 47.41 -69.39
C GLN A 107 -69.61 47.91 -69.43
N GLU A 108 -69.97 49.14 -69.81
CA GLU A 108 -69.43 50.08 -70.82
C GLU A 108 -69.46 51.58 -70.40
N ASP A 109 -68.95 52.47 -71.26
CA ASP A 109 -68.88 53.93 -71.11
C ASP A 109 -70.24 54.65 -71.14
N GLU A 110 -70.33 55.85 -70.54
CA GLU A 110 -70.71 57.05 -71.31
C GLU A 110 -70.36 58.39 -70.62
N LEU A 111 -70.30 59.45 -71.42
CA LEU A 111 -69.56 60.68 -71.16
C LEU A 111 -70.45 61.83 -70.67
N HIS A 112 -70.24 62.32 -69.44
CA HIS A 112 -70.72 63.66 -69.05
C HIS A 112 -69.60 64.61 -68.60
N GLN A 113 -69.34 65.54 -69.51
CA GLN A 113 -68.41 66.65 -69.49
C GLN A 113 -68.66 67.64 -68.34
N ALA A 114 -68.10 67.38 -67.15
CA ALA A 114 -67.95 68.39 -66.12
C ALA A 114 -66.65 69.17 -66.36
N LYS A 115 -66.76 70.45 -66.75
CA LYS A 115 -65.62 71.38 -66.84
C LYS A 115 -65.06 71.64 -65.43
N SER A 116 -64.11 70.80 -65.02
CA SER A 116 -63.31 71.04 -63.82
C SER A 116 -62.48 72.30 -64.02
N VAL A 117 -62.99 73.42 -63.48
CA VAL A 117 -62.27 74.68 -63.35
C VAL A 117 -60.93 74.37 -62.68
N VAL A 118 -59.83 74.80 -63.29
CA VAL A 118 -58.52 74.81 -62.63
C VAL A 118 -58.57 75.85 -61.51
N LEU A 119 -59.07 75.44 -60.35
CA LEU A 119 -58.87 76.14 -59.10
C LEU A 119 -57.39 76.04 -58.79
N ARG A 120 -56.66 77.09 -59.20
CA ARG A 120 -55.26 77.31 -58.87
C ARG A 120 -55.13 77.10 -57.35
N PRO A 121 -54.33 76.13 -56.88
CA PRO A 121 -54.35 75.78 -55.47
C PRO A 121 -53.93 77.01 -54.66
N SER A 122 -54.53 77.20 -53.48
CA SER A 122 -54.05 78.24 -52.58
C SER A 122 -52.58 77.97 -52.25
N ARG A 123 -51.77 79.01 -52.00
CA ARG A 123 -50.36 78.84 -51.61
C ARG A 123 -50.16 77.84 -50.45
N GLY A 124 -51.13 77.74 -49.54
CA GLY A 124 -51.11 76.74 -48.46
C GLY A 124 -51.22 75.30 -48.98
N THR A 125 -52.10 75.04 -49.96
CA THR A 125 -52.33 73.71 -50.54
C THR A 125 -51.11 73.22 -51.35
N GLU A 126 -50.41 74.12 -52.06
CA GLU A 126 -49.16 73.79 -52.76
C GLU A 126 -48.05 73.42 -51.76
N VAL A 127 -47.87 74.24 -50.71
CA VAL A 127 -46.88 74.00 -49.65
C VAL A 127 -47.17 72.71 -48.88
N GLU A 128 -48.42 72.43 -48.55
CA GLU A 128 -48.80 71.19 -47.87
C GLU A 128 -48.58 69.94 -48.74
N GLY A 129 -48.82 70.05 -50.05
CA GLY A 129 -48.44 69.01 -51.02
C GLY A 129 -46.92 68.75 -51.05
N CYS A 130 -46.11 69.82 -51.03
CA CYS A 130 -44.65 69.70 -50.94
C CYS A 130 -44.20 69.07 -49.62
N ILE A 131 -44.81 69.41 -48.48
CA ILE A 131 -44.50 68.81 -47.17
C ILE A 131 -44.76 67.30 -47.19
N ARG A 132 -45.96 66.87 -47.61
CA ARG A 132 -46.31 65.44 -47.69
C ARG A 132 -45.38 64.66 -48.63
N LEU A 133 -44.97 65.27 -49.75
CA LEU A 133 -44.00 64.65 -50.67
C LEU A 133 -42.62 64.49 -50.00
N TYR A 134 -42.18 65.48 -49.22
CA TYR A 134 -40.91 65.43 -48.50
C TYR A 134 -40.93 64.38 -47.38
N GLU A 135 -42.03 64.30 -46.63
CA GLU A 135 -42.28 63.26 -45.62
C GLU A 135 -42.24 61.85 -46.24
N GLU A 136 -42.91 61.65 -47.38
CA GLU A 136 -42.93 60.35 -48.08
C GLU A 136 -41.54 59.97 -48.62
N VAL A 137 -40.79 60.92 -49.18
CA VAL A 137 -39.38 60.70 -49.59
C VAL A 137 -38.51 60.34 -48.39
N HIS A 138 -38.68 60.99 -47.25
CA HIS A 138 -37.96 60.65 -46.01
C HIS A 138 -38.37 59.28 -45.46
N ARG A 139 -39.65 58.91 -45.53
CA ARG A 139 -40.18 57.59 -45.13
C ARG A 139 -39.61 56.48 -46.03
N LEU A 140 -39.56 56.69 -47.34
CA LEU A 140 -38.96 55.76 -48.30
C LEU A 140 -37.44 55.63 -48.11
N LYS A 141 -36.74 56.73 -47.82
CA LYS A 141 -35.30 56.73 -47.52
C LYS A 141 -35.01 56.00 -46.20
N GLY A 142 -35.81 56.22 -45.16
CA GLY A 142 -35.71 55.53 -43.87
C GLY A 142 -35.98 54.02 -43.98
N THR A 143 -37.05 53.62 -44.67
CA THR A 143 -37.37 52.20 -44.89
C THR A 143 -36.33 51.48 -45.76
N ARG A 144 -35.77 52.13 -46.79
CA ARG A 144 -34.64 51.57 -47.56
C ARG A 144 -33.39 51.39 -46.68
N GLY A 145 -33.03 52.39 -45.86
CA GLY A 145 -31.91 52.30 -44.92
C GLY A 145 -32.10 51.32 -43.76
N LEU A 146 -33.34 50.95 -43.43
CA LEU A 146 -33.64 49.85 -42.51
C LEU A 146 -33.45 48.49 -43.20
N ARG A 147 -33.98 48.30 -44.41
CA ARG A 147 -33.78 47.04 -45.19
C ARG A 147 -32.30 46.74 -45.43
N GLN A 148 -31.52 47.75 -45.84
CA GLN A 148 -30.09 47.56 -46.08
C GLN A 148 -29.34 47.12 -44.81
N ARG A 149 -29.62 47.74 -43.66
CA ARG A 149 -29.06 47.30 -42.37
C ARG A 149 -29.50 45.89 -42.00
N GLN A 150 -30.77 45.55 -42.23
CA GLN A 150 -31.27 44.19 -42.00
C GLN A 150 -30.54 43.16 -42.86
N GLU A 151 -30.36 43.40 -44.17
CA GLU A 151 -29.61 42.52 -45.06
C GLU A 151 -28.14 42.35 -44.62
N GLU A 152 -27.49 43.42 -44.16
CA GLU A 152 -26.13 43.35 -43.61
C GLU A 152 -26.06 42.54 -42.31
N HIS A 153 -27.03 42.70 -41.41
CA HIS A 153 -27.13 41.89 -40.19
C HIS A 153 -27.41 40.42 -40.51
N GLU A 154 -28.30 40.12 -41.45
CA GLU A 154 -28.59 38.75 -41.89
C GLU A 154 -27.40 38.09 -42.58
N ARG A 155 -26.59 38.82 -43.36
CA ARG A 155 -25.34 38.29 -43.95
C ARG A 155 -24.31 37.97 -42.87
N LYS A 156 -24.12 38.86 -41.89
CA LYS A 156 -23.23 38.63 -40.74
C LYS A 156 -23.69 37.44 -39.88
N ALA A 157 -25.00 37.32 -39.64
CA ALA A 157 -25.58 36.21 -38.91
C ALA A 157 -25.40 34.86 -39.63
N ARG A 158 -25.57 34.82 -40.96
CA ARG A 158 -25.31 33.62 -41.78
C ARG A 158 -23.84 33.18 -41.70
N LEU A 159 -22.90 34.09 -41.90
CA LEU A 159 -21.46 33.79 -41.79
C LEU A 159 -21.09 33.24 -40.39
N LEU A 160 -21.60 33.84 -39.32
CA LEU A 160 -21.37 33.35 -37.95
C LEU A 160 -22.00 31.96 -37.71
N SER A 161 -23.19 31.71 -38.27
CA SER A 161 -23.86 30.41 -38.19
C SER A 161 -23.11 29.33 -38.97
N GLU A 162 -22.61 29.65 -40.16
CA GLU A 162 -21.79 28.75 -40.99
C GLU A 162 -20.50 28.38 -40.25
N MET A 163 -19.75 29.37 -39.76
CA MET A 163 -18.54 29.15 -38.94
C MET A 163 -18.82 28.31 -37.69
N ALA A 164 -19.91 28.58 -36.96
CA ALA A 164 -20.29 27.80 -35.79
C ALA A 164 -20.62 26.34 -36.16
N SER A 165 -21.34 26.13 -37.27
CA SER A 165 -21.67 24.78 -37.76
C SER A 165 -20.42 23.99 -38.20
N GLU A 166 -19.41 24.66 -38.74
CA GLU A 166 -18.17 24.02 -39.15
C GLU A 166 -17.29 23.65 -37.93
N GLN A 167 -17.23 24.50 -36.91
CA GLN A 167 -16.56 24.15 -35.66
C GLN A 167 -17.24 22.97 -34.94
N LEU A 168 -18.58 22.91 -34.96
CA LEU A 168 -19.33 21.78 -34.42
C LEU A 168 -19.01 20.48 -35.17
N LYS A 169 -19.06 20.48 -36.51
CA LYS A 169 -18.65 19.32 -37.33
C LYS A 169 -17.23 18.86 -37.03
N ARG A 170 -16.27 19.79 -36.91
CA ARG A 170 -14.88 19.48 -36.55
C ARG A 170 -14.76 18.89 -35.14
N PHE A 171 -15.63 19.28 -34.20
CA PHE A 171 -15.71 18.68 -32.87
C PHE A 171 -16.31 17.27 -32.92
N ASP A 172 -17.41 17.07 -33.64
CA ASP A 172 -18.09 15.78 -33.80
C ASP A 172 -17.17 14.75 -34.50
N GLU A 173 -16.43 15.16 -35.54
CA GLU A 173 -15.42 14.32 -36.19
C GLU A 173 -14.29 13.90 -35.25
N ARG A 174 -13.77 14.83 -34.43
CA ARG A 174 -12.72 14.52 -33.44
C ARG A 174 -13.23 13.55 -32.37
N THR A 175 -14.44 13.78 -31.87
CA THR A 175 -15.09 12.92 -30.87
C THR A 175 -15.34 11.52 -31.44
N SER A 176 -15.84 11.43 -32.67
CA SER A 176 -16.06 10.16 -33.37
C SER A 176 -14.75 9.38 -33.60
N ARG A 177 -13.67 10.07 -34.00
CA ARG A 177 -12.33 9.46 -34.14
C ARG A 177 -11.78 8.97 -32.80
N LYS A 178 -11.99 9.73 -31.70
CA LYS A 178 -11.57 9.33 -30.35
C LYS A 178 -12.31 8.06 -29.92
N GLN A 179 -13.64 8.04 -30.04
CA GLN A 179 -14.47 6.87 -29.73
C GLN A 179 -14.11 5.64 -30.57
N HIS A 180 -13.84 5.82 -31.87
CA HIS A 180 -13.42 4.70 -32.72
C HIS A 180 -12.06 4.12 -32.28
N LYS A 181 -11.11 5.00 -31.91
CA LYS A 181 -9.82 4.56 -31.36
C LYS A 181 -9.99 3.85 -30.01
N GLU A 182 -10.76 4.42 -29.08
CA GLU A 182 -11.05 3.80 -27.77
C GLU A 182 -11.69 2.41 -27.93
N TYR A 183 -12.58 2.23 -28.91
CA TYR A 183 -13.18 0.93 -29.22
C TYR A 183 -12.18 -0.06 -29.84
N GLN A 184 -11.25 0.41 -30.68
CA GLN A 184 -10.18 -0.42 -31.24
C GLN A 184 -9.18 -0.84 -30.15
N ASP A 185 -8.70 0.11 -29.33
CA ASP A 185 -7.79 -0.13 -28.22
C ASP A 185 -8.41 -1.12 -27.21
N LEU A 186 -9.72 -1.00 -26.91
CA LEU A 186 -10.46 -1.95 -26.08
C LEU A 186 -10.54 -3.35 -26.69
N ARG A 187 -10.76 -3.45 -28.02
CA ARG A 187 -10.79 -4.73 -28.73
C ARG A 187 -9.42 -5.41 -28.72
N GLU A 188 -8.36 -4.68 -29.00
CA GLU A 188 -6.98 -5.19 -28.96
C GLU A 188 -6.60 -5.62 -27.53
N GLY A 189 -7.04 -4.88 -26.50
CA GLY A 189 -6.92 -5.27 -25.10
C GLY A 189 -7.63 -6.58 -24.75
N MET A 190 -8.86 -6.78 -25.24
CA MET A 190 -9.59 -8.05 -25.07
C MET A 190 -8.92 -9.21 -25.80
N GLU A 191 -8.48 -9.02 -27.05
CA GLU A 191 -7.77 -10.05 -27.82
C GLU A 191 -6.42 -10.42 -27.18
N LYS A 192 -5.70 -9.45 -26.61
CA LYS A 192 -4.46 -9.69 -25.85
C LYS A 192 -4.73 -10.46 -24.55
N SER A 193 -5.70 -10.02 -23.74
CA SER A 193 -6.09 -10.69 -22.50
C SER A 193 -6.52 -12.14 -22.75
N PHE A 194 -7.31 -12.38 -23.82
CA PHE A 194 -7.68 -13.73 -24.23
C PHE A 194 -6.45 -14.60 -24.54
N ARG A 195 -5.50 -14.11 -25.35
CA ARG A 195 -4.25 -14.83 -25.64
C ARG A 195 -3.39 -15.10 -24.39
N GLU A 196 -3.33 -14.16 -23.46
CA GLU A 196 -2.63 -14.33 -22.18
C GLU A 196 -3.29 -15.41 -21.32
N THR A 197 -4.62 -15.41 -21.19
CA THR A 197 -5.35 -16.48 -20.47
C THR A 197 -5.22 -17.85 -21.13
N GLN A 198 -5.22 -17.90 -22.47
CA GLN A 198 -4.98 -19.14 -23.21
C GLN A 198 -3.55 -19.67 -22.97
N GLY A 199 -2.54 -18.80 -23.05
CA GLY A 199 -1.15 -19.17 -22.77
C GLY A 199 -0.94 -19.68 -21.33
N GLN A 200 -1.58 -19.05 -20.35
CA GLN A 200 -1.58 -19.54 -18.95
C GLN A 200 -2.25 -20.91 -18.82
N GLN A 201 -3.38 -21.12 -19.51
CA GLN A 201 -4.08 -22.41 -19.51
C GLN A 201 -3.24 -23.52 -20.16
N GLU A 202 -2.54 -23.22 -21.27
CA GLU A 202 -1.62 -24.15 -21.94
C GLU A 202 -0.40 -24.47 -21.05
N GLN A 203 0.20 -23.47 -20.38
CA GLN A 203 1.28 -23.69 -19.41
C GLN A 203 0.85 -24.59 -18.24
N LEU A 204 -0.34 -24.35 -17.67
CA LEU A 204 -0.88 -25.21 -16.60
C LEU A 204 -1.13 -26.64 -17.09
N GLN A 205 -1.66 -26.83 -18.30
CA GLN A 205 -1.82 -28.17 -18.89
C GLN A 205 -0.48 -28.88 -19.09
N GLU A 206 0.56 -28.17 -19.54
CA GLU A 206 1.88 -28.74 -19.74
C GLU A 206 2.58 -29.05 -18.40
N GLU A 207 2.40 -28.21 -17.38
CA GLU A 207 2.80 -28.53 -16.01
C GLU A 207 2.07 -29.76 -15.46
N HIS A 208 0.76 -29.89 -15.67
CA HIS A 208 0.00 -31.07 -15.27
C HIS A 208 0.48 -32.33 -15.98
N ARG A 209 0.79 -32.26 -17.28
CA ARG A 209 1.41 -33.35 -18.05
C ARG A 209 2.80 -33.69 -17.51
N HIS A 210 3.64 -32.70 -17.24
CA HIS A 210 4.98 -32.92 -16.70
C HIS A 210 4.93 -33.55 -15.31
N ARG A 211 4.07 -33.06 -14.42
CA ARG A 211 3.83 -33.66 -13.09
C ARG A 211 3.32 -35.10 -13.22
N ALA A 212 2.38 -35.38 -14.11
CA ALA A 212 1.91 -36.75 -14.38
C ALA A 212 3.03 -37.66 -14.91
N HIS A 213 3.85 -37.16 -15.86
CA HIS A 213 5.01 -37.87 -16.39
C HIS A 213 6.09 -38.14 -15.33
N MET A 214 6.27 -37.24 -14.35
CA MET A 214 7.21 -37.44 -13.24
C MET A 214 6.67 -38.34 -12.12
N LEU A 215 5.35 -38.37 -11.91
CA LEU A 215 4.70 -39.21 -10.90
C LEU A 215 4.52 -40.66 -11.38
N HIS A 216 4.19 -40.88 -12.65
CA HIS A 216 3.92 -42.22 -13.19
C HIS A 216 5.10 -43.22 -13.03
N PRO A 217 6.38 -42.86 -13.28
CA PRO A 217 7.53 -43.72 -12.98
C PRO A 217 7.70 -43.99 -11.48
N LYS A 218 7.51 -42.98 -10.62
CA LYS A 218 7.64 -43.13 -9.16
C LYS A 218 6.57 -44.05 -8.59
N LEU A 219 5.34 -43.96 -9.10
CA LEU A 219 4.22 -44.79 -8.70
C LEU A 219 4.43 -46.25 -9.14
N ARG A 220 4.90 -46.45 -10.39
CA ARG A 220 5.34 -47.76 -10.89
C ARG A 220 6.51 -48.34 -10.08
N GLU A 221 7.45 -47.52 -9.64
CA GLU A 221 8.56 -47.96 -8.79
C GLU A 221 8.07 -48.37 -7.40
N ALA A 222 7.18 -47.58 -6.79
CA ALA A 222 6.54 -47.90 -5.51
C ALA A 222 5.70 -49.18 -5.56
N GLU A 223 5.00 -49.46 -6.67
CA GLU A 223 4.29 -50.74 -6.88
C GLU A 223 5.26 -51.93 -7.03
N GLN A 224 6.45 -51.71 -7.59
CA GLN A 224 7.47 -52.76 -7.75
C GLN A 224 8.27 -53.02 -6.46
N GLN A 225 8.39 -52.04 -5.55
CA GLN A 225 9.16 -52.18 -4.31
C GLN A 225 8.68 -53.37 -3.44
N PRO A 226 7.38 -53.55 -3.10
CA PRO A 226 6.90 -54.72 -2.36
C PRO A 226 7.25 -56.05 -3.03
N SER A 227 7.14 -56.13 -4.36
CA SER A 227 7.48 -57.34 -5.13
C SER A 227 8.98 -57.63 -5.10
N ARG A 228 9.84 -56.61 -5.22
CA ARG A 228 11.29 -56.74 -5.10
C ARG A 228 11.72 -57.14 -3.69
N HIS A 229 11.15 -56.51 -2.66
CA HIS A 229 11.41 -56.88 -1.25
C HIS A 229 10.91 -58.29 -0.94
N THR A 230 9.77 -58.72 -1.49
CA THR A 230 9.26 -60.08 -1.33
C THR A 230 10.18 -61.10 -2.04
N GLY A 231 10.68 -60.78 -3.24
CA GLY A 231 11.65 -61.62 -3.96
C GLY A 231 12.99 -61.75 -3.23
N GLN A 232 13.57 -60.63 -2.79
CA GLN A 232 14.78 -60.62 -1.95
C GLN A 232 14.57 -61.36 -0.62
N GLY A 233 13.37 -61.24 -0.03
CA GLY A 233 12.98 -61.97 1.18
C GLY A 233 12.84 -63.48 0.97
N ARG A 234 12.51 -63.95 -0.24
CA ARG A 234 12.55 -65.38 -0.59
C ARG A 234 13.99 -65.86 -0.76
N LEU A 235 14.80 -65.16 -1.56
CA LEU A 235 16.22 -65.48 -1.76
C LEU A 235 16.99 -65.55 -0.43
N ARG A 236 16.82 -64.57 0.47
CA ARG A 236 17.44 -64.61 1.81
C ARG A 236 16.99 -65.80 2.67
N LYS A 237 15.76 -66.29 2.50
CA LYS A 237 15.27 -67.49 3.21
C LYS A 237 15.86 -68.76 2.61
N GLU A 238 15.98 -68.85 1.29
CA GLU A 238 16.61 -69.97 0.58
C GLU A 238 18.10 -70.05 0.92
N GLU A 239 18.85 -68.94 0.81
CA GLU A 239 20.25 -68.84 1.24
C GLU A 239 20.43 -69.22 2.72
N GLY A 240 19.54 -68.73 3.60
CA GLY A 240 19.56 -69.08 5.02
C GLY A 240 19.29 -70.56 5.29
N GLN A 241 18.44 -71.21 4.49
CA GLN A 241 18.17 -72.66 4.56
C GLN A 241 19.33 -73.49 3.99
N ASP A 242 20.05 -73.01 2.97
CA ASP A 242 21.27 -73.65 2.48
C ASP A 242 22.38 -73.58 3.52
N ARG A 243 22.60 -72.42 4.15
CA ARG A 243 23.57 -72.27 5.24
C ARG A 243 23.23 -73.14 6.45
N TRP A 244 21.95 -73.26 6.81
CA TRP A 244 21.52 -74.22 7.84
C TRP A 244 21.94 -75.65 7.51
N ARG A 245 21.68 -76.12 6.28
CA ARG A 245 22.09 -77.47 5.84
C ARG A 245 23.59 -77.68 5.92
N ARG A 246 24.39 -76.67 5.58
CA ARG A 246 25.86 -76.71 5.71
C ARG A 246 26.33 -76.76 7.16
N LEU A 247 25.79 -75.90 8.04
CA LEU A 247 26.14 -75.92 9.47
C LEU A 247 25.84 -77.26 10.13
N TYR A 248 24.71 -77.90 9.82
CA TYR A 248 24.40 -79.24 10.33
C TYR A 248 25.35 -80.32 9.77
N ALA A 249 25.75 -80.24 8.49
CA ALA A 249 26.75 -81.15 7.93
C ALA A 249 28.14 -80.98 8.60
N LEU A 250 28.57 -79.73 8.85
CA LEU A 250 29.80 -79.42 9.57
C LEU A 250 29.75 -79.91 11.03
N GLN A 251 28.58 -79.84 11.70
CA GLN A 251 28.38 -80.40 13.03
C GLN A 251 28.47 -81.94 13.01
N GLU A 252 27.87 -82.60 12.03
CA GLU A 252 27.94 -84.05 11.88
C GLU A 252 29.38 -84.51 11.64
N GLU A 253 30.12 -83.86 10.73
CA GLU A 253 31.55 -84.15 10.52
C GLU A 253 32.39 -83.91 11.78
N ALA A 254 32.16 -82.82 12.51
CA ALA A 254 32.87 -82.54 13.76
C ALA A 254 32.62 -83.63 14.82
N LEU A 255 31.37 -84.10 14.95
CA LEU A 255 31.01 -85.18 15.86
C LEU A 255 31.58 -86.53 15.42
N GLN A 256 31.68 -86.81 14.11
CA GLN A 256 32.34 -88.02 13.59
C GLN A 256 33.85 -87.99 13.86
N LEU A 257 34.52 -86.85 13.64
CA LEU A 257 35.95 -86.69 13.96
C LEU A 257 36.21 -86.81 15.47
N ASN A 258 35.36 -86.22 16.32
CA ASN A 258 35.51 -86.36 17.77
C ASN A 258 35.24 -87.79 18.26
N GLN A 259 34.33 -88.54 17.61
CA GLN A 259 34.19 -89.98 17.84
C GLN A 259 35.42 -90.78 17.41
N GLN A 260 36.11 -90.39 16.32
CA GLN A 260 37.38 -91.01 15.91
C GLN A 260 38.50 -90.73 16.92
N LEU A 261 38.64 -89.48 17.40
CA LEU A 261 39.51 -89.16 18.54
C LEU A 261 39.17 -90.07 19.73
N GLY A 262 37.90 -90.12 20.11
CA GLY A 262 37.34 -90.98 21.16
C GLY A 262 37.69 -92.47 21.03
N ALA A 263 37.70 -93.00 19.81
CA ALA A 263 38.03 -94.39 19.50
C ALA A 263 39.55 -94.66 19.56
N SER A 264 40.38 -93.72 19.08
CA SER A 264 41.85 -93.83 19.16
C SER A 264 42.35 -93.98 20.61
N TYR A 265 41.69 -93.37 21.60
CA TYR A 265 42.03 -93.57 23.02
C TYR A 265 41.73 -94.97 23.55
N ARG A 266 40.81 -95.74 22.94
CA ARG A 266 40.41 -97.06 23.45
C ARG A 266 41.35 -98.18 23.00
N HIS A 267 42.12 -97.99 21.93
CA HIS A 267 42.75 -99.10 21.22
C HIS A 267 44.24 -99.34 21.52
N ASN A 268 44.94 -98.40 22.16
CA ASN A 268 46.39 -98.50 22.45
C ASN A 268 46.74 -98.14 23.90
N GLY A 269 47.42 -99.05 24.61
CA GLY A 269 47.82 -98.89 26.01
C GLY A 269 49.14 -98.13 26.20
N LEU A 270 49.09 -96.80 26.16
CA LEU A 270 50.21 -95.89 26.45
C LEU A 270 49.77 -94.80 27.48
N PRO A 271 50.70 -94.10 28.17
CA PRO A 271 50.40 -93.41 29.42
C PRO A 271 49.36 -92.30 29.29
N ARG A 272 48.37 -92.37 30.18
CA ARG A 272 47.02 -91.80 30.02
C ARG A 272 46.90 -90.27 30.22
N ARG A 273 48.00 -89.53 30.35
CA ARG A 273 47.98 -88.16 30.92
C ARG A 273 47.92 -87.06 29.86
N ASP A 274 48.81 -87.06 28.87
CA ASP A 274 48.92 -85.96 27.90
C ASP A 274 47.91 -86.05 26.74
N LEU A 275 47.54 -87.28 26.34
CA LEU A 275 46.58 -87.51 25.26
C LEU A 275 45.15 -87.02 25.60
N SER A 276 44.83 -86.85 26.89
CA SER A 276 43.50 -86.38 27.32
C SER A 276 43.18 -84.93 26.92
N ALA A 277 44.21 -84.09 26.71
CA ALA A 277 44.05 -82.70 26.30
C ALA A 277 43.47 -82.55 24.88
N PHE A 278 43.81 -83.46 23.96
CA PHE A 278 43.28 -83.49 22.60
C PHE A 278 41.78 -83.81 22.59
N GLY A 279 41.32 -84.71 23.46
CA GLY A 279 39.90 -85.03 23.63
C GLY A 279 39.11 -83.84 24.19
N GLY A 280 39.61 -83.22 25.27
CA GLY A 280 38.99 -82.02 25.83
C GLY A 280 38.94 -80.84 24.85
N ARG A 281 39.94 -80.70 23.97
CA ARG A 281 39.92 -79.70 22.88
C ARG A 281 38.90 -80.06 21.78
N GLY A 282 38.75 -81.34 21.45
CA GLY A 282 37.70 -81.82 20.54
C GLY A 282 36.30 -81.54 21.06
N ASP A 283 36.04 -81.87 22.33
CA ASP A 283 34.75 -81.58 22.97
C ASP A 283 34.45 -80.07 23.01
N GLN A 284 35.46 -79.22 23.26
CA GLN A 284 35.32 -77.75 23.18
C GLN A 284 34.95 -77.28 21.77
N LEU A 285 35.57 -77.82 20.71
CA LEU A 285 35.26 -77.45 19.32
C LEU A 285 33.85 -77.93 18.91
N CYS A 286 33.42 -79.12 19.34
CA CYS A 286 32.03 -79.58 19.17
C CYS A 286 31.01 -78.70 19.91
N ALA A 287 31.34 -78.25 21.13
CA ALA A 287 30.51 -77.32 21.90
C ALA A 287 30.39 -75.97 21.19
N LEU A 288 31.50 -75.41 20.68
CA LEU A 288 31.51 -74.16 19.93
C LEU A 288 30.63 -74.22 18.67
N ILE A 289 30.71 -75.28 17.86
CA ILE A 289 29.84 -75.44 16.68
C ILE A 289 28.36 -75.55 17.10
N SER A 290 28.08 -76.24 18.21
CA SER A 290 26.71 -76.38 18.73
C SER A 290 26.15 -75.06 19.30
N ASP A 291 26.99 -74.23 19.91
CA ASP A 291 26.64 -72.89 20.38
C ASP A 291 26.45 -71.89 19.24
N ILE A 292 27.24 -72.01 18.16
CA ILE A 292 27.00 -71.26 16.91
C ILE A 292 25.62 -71.60 16.35
N ILE A 293 25.28 -72.89 16.22
CA ILE A 293 23.95 -73.36 15.78
C ILE A 293 22.83 -72.84 16.71
N ARG A 294 23.03 -72.88 18.02
CA ARG A 294 22.07 -72.34 19.00
C ARG A 294 21.84 -70.83 18.79
N SER A 295 22.92 -70.05 18.77
CA SER A 295 22.86 -68.59 18.57
C SER A 295 22.31 -68.17 17.19
N ALA A 296 22.51 -68.99 16.16
CA ALA A 296 21.92 -68.77 14.83
C ALA A 296 20.41 -69.06 14.82
N SER A 297 19.94 -70.00 15.65
CA SER A 297 18.51 -70.33 15.74
C SER A 297 17.71 -69.23 16.47
N GLU A 298 18.30 -68.63 17.51
CA GLU A 298 17.77 -67.43 18.18
C GLU A 298 17.71 -66.21 17.24
N ARG A 299 18.66 -66.10 16.29
CA ARG A 299 18.69 -65.07 15.23
C ARG A 299 17.85 -65.42 13.98
N GLY A 300 17.24 -66.60 13.94
CA GLY A 300 16.38 -67.10 12.85
C GLY A 300 17.11 -67.65 11.61
N PHE A 301 18.17 -67.00 11.16
CA PHE A 301 19.03 -67.48 10.06
C PHE A 301 20.52 -67.25 10.37
N PRO A 302 21.41 -68.19 9.96
CA PRO A 302 22.83 -68.07 10.18
C PRO A 302 23.47 -67.00 9.29
N ALA A 303 24.36 -66.21 9.90
CA ALA A 303 25.23 -65.29 9.20
C ALA A 303 26.31 -66.06 8.41
N PRO A 304 26.89 -65.48 7.34
CA PRO A 304 28.04 -66.09 6.66
C PRO A 304 29.27 -66.21 7.60
N GLU A 305 29.35 -65.36 8.62
CA GLU A 305 30.36 -65.40 9.67
C GLU A 305 30.21 -66.63 10.59
N ASP A 306 28.98 -67.10 10.82
CA ASP A 306 28.69 -68.31 11.60
C ASP A 306 29.20 -69.55 10.85
N GLU A 307 28.94 -69.63 9.53
CA GLU A 307 29.41 -70.68 8.62
C GLU A 307 30.95 -70.71 8.58
N ALA A 308 31.61 -69.59 8.29
CA ALA A 308 33.08 -69.49 8.24
C ALA A 308 33.75 -69.77 9.60
N THR A 309 33.05 -69.60 10.72
CA THR A 309 33.59 -69.92 12.06
C THR A 309 33.42 -71.40 12.39
N ALA A 310 32.30 -72.01 12.01
CA ALA A 310 32.12 -73.47 12.11
C ALA A 310 33.11 -74.23 11.21
N GLU A 311 33.36 -73.75 9.98
CA GLU A 311 34.37 -74.34 9.09
C GLU A 311 35.78 -74.26 9.68
N ARG A 312 36.17 -73.11 10.27
CA ARG A 312 37.46 -72.96 10.97
C ARG A 312 37.58 -73.90 12.17
N ALA A 313 36.52 -74.04 12.98
CA ALA A 313 36.50 -74.99 14.09
C ALA A 313 36.62 -76.46 13.61
N LEU A 314 36.03 -76.80 12.46
CA LEU A 314 36.19 -78.13 11.84
C LEU A 314 37.61 -78.34 11.27
N GLN A 315 38.23 -77.32 10.69
CA GLN A 315 39.63 -77.37 10.26
C GLN A 315 40.57 -77.55 11.47
N GLU A 316 40.35 -76.82 12.56
CA GLU A 316 41.06 -77.04 13.84
C GLU A 316 40.86 -78.47 14.35
N MET A 317 39.64 -79.03 14.29
CA MET A 317 39.36 -80.42 14.67
C MET A 317 40.19 -81.43 13.84
N ARG A 318 40.26 -81.21 12.52
CA ARG A 318 41.07 -82.04 11.62
C ARG A 318 42.56 -81.91 11.96
N HIS A 319 43.05 -80.71 12.27
CA HIS A 319 44.43 -80.49 12.71
C HIS A 319 44.74 -81.17 14.05
N VAL A 320 43.83 -81.12 15.03
CA VAL A 320 43.93 -81.81 16.32
C VAL A 320 44.03 -83.33 16.10
N LEU A 321 43.25 -83.89 15.19
CA LEU A 321 43.30 -85.33 14.85
C LEU A 321 44.60 -85.72 14.12
N THR A 322 45.09 -84.91 13.16
CA THR A 322 46.40 -85.17 12.54
C THR A 322 47.54 -85.01 13.53
N GLY A 323 47.46 -84.05 14.46
CA GLY A 323 48.43 -83.87 15.53
C GLY A 323 48.47 -85.08 16.46
N LEU A 324 47.30 -85.58 16.90
CA LEU A 324 47.22 -86.80 17.71
C LEU A 324 47.81 -88.02 16.97
N GLN A 325 47.55 -88.17 15.68
CA GLN A 325 48.15 -89.23 14.86
C GLN A 325 49.67 -89.09 14.73
N GLN A 326 50.17 -87.86 14.58
CA GLN A 326 51.62 -87.56 14.56
C GLN A 326 52.27 -87.80 15.93
N GLU A 327 51.65 -87.44 17.04
CA GLU A 327 52.17 -87.75 18.38
C GLU A 327 52.13 -89.25 18.69
N MET A 328 51.14 -90.00 18.18
CA MET A 328 51.19 -91.46 18.21
C MET A 328 52.33 -92.03 17.35
N ALA A 329 52.58 -91.46 16.17
CA ALA A 329 53.70 -91.86 15.31
C ALA A 329 55.06 -91.54 15.96
N LYS A 330 55.23 -90.33 16.52
CA LYS A 330 56.40 -89.95 17.33
C LYS A 330 56.56 -90.84 18.54
N ALA A 331 55.53 -91.14 19.31
CA ALA A 331 55.63 -92.10 20.42
C ALA A 331 56.05 -93.52 19.98
N THR A 332 55.88 -93.87 18.69
CA THR A 332 56.46 -95.09 18.10
C THR A 332 57.86 -94.92 17.50
N GLU A 333 58.25 -93.73 17.05
CA GLU A 333 59.57 -93.40 16.48
C GLU A 333 60.61 -92.91 17.51
N GLU A 334 60.19 -92.24 18.57
CA GLU A 334 60.99 -91.81 19.75
C GLU A 334 61.44 -93.03 20.58
N LYS A 335 60.81 -94.19 20.35
CA LYS A 335 61.34 -95.52 20.72
C LYS A 335 62.56 -95.95 19.88
N ARG A 336 63.01 -95.14 18.92
CA ARG A 336 64.00 -95.48 17.90
C ARG A 336 64.91 -94.29 17.53
N ARG A 337 65.75 -93.90 18.50
CA ARG A 337 66.99 -93.08 18.47
C ARG A 337 66.84 -91.65 19.04
N PRO A 338 67.76 -91.24 19.93
CA PRO A 338 67.92 -89.85 20.39
C PRO A 338 69.10 -89.12 19.70
N ASP A 339 69.33 -87.89 20.17
CA ASP A 339 70.53 -87.02 20.03
C ASP A 339 70.70 -86.18 18.72
N GLU A 340 70.43 -84.86 18.78
CA GLU A 340 71.41 -83.74 18.75
C GLU A 340 70.73 -82.34 18.66
N GLU A 341 71.44 -81.26 19.00
CA GLU A 341 70.91 -79.95 19.48
C GLU A 341 71.07 -78.71 18.53
N GLU A 342 70.32 -77.62 18.81
CA GLU A 342 70.49 -76.16 18.53
C GLU A 342 71.02 -75.63 17.16
N CYS A 343 70.60 -74.48 16.57
CA CYS A 343 70.62 -73.09 17.09
C CYS A 343 70.05 -72.04 16.06
N GLU A 344 69.60 -70.86 16.54
CA GLU A 344 69.45 -69.45 15.98
C GLU A 344 69.60 -69.09 14.45
N ASP A 345 69.09 -67.98 13.84
CA ASP A 345 68.17 -66.82 14.13
C ASP A 345 68.02 -65.90 12.84
N LYS A 346 67.17 -64.83 12.86
CA LYS A 346 67.12 -63.57 11.98
C LYS A 346 66.41 -63.57 10.60
N GLN A 347 65.98 -62.44 9.97
CA GLN A 347 65.43 -61.10 10.35
C GLN A 347 65.06 -60.23 9.07
N GLY A 348 64.06 -59.32 9.13
CA GLY A 348 63.95 -58.08 8.30
C GLY A 348 62.87 -58.00 7.17
N GLN A 349 62.46 -56.86 6.58
CA GLN A 349 62.52 -55.41 6.94
C GLN A 349 61.70 -54.51 5.94
N LEU A 350 61.32 -53.27 6.36
CA LEU A 350 61.19 -51.97 5.61
C LEU A 350 59.89 -51.46 4.88
N GLU A 351 59.46 -50.24 5.30
CA GLU A 351 59.16 -48.96 4.55
C GLU A 351 58.12 -48.86 3.38
N GLN A 352 57.57 -47.69 2.93
CA GLN A 352 57.94 -46.25 2.99
C GLN A 352 56.72 -45.28 2.72
N ARG A 353 56.89 -43.92 2.76
CA ARG A 353 55.87 -42.86 2.45
C ARG A 353 56.50 -41.58 1.84
N PRO A 354 55.88 -40.85 0.88
CA PRO A 354 55.80 -39.34 0.93
C PRO A 354 54.52 -38.69 0.29
N ARG A 355 53.93 -37.57 0.80
CA ARG A 355 53.98 -36.10 0.41
C ARG A 355 53.35 -35.73 -0.97
N ALA A 356 52.76 -34.54 -1.29
CA ALA A 356 52.63 -33.19 -0.66
C ALA A 356 51.42 -32.35 -1.23
N GLU A 357 51.04 -31.22 -0.56
CA GLU A 357 50.50 -29.89 -1.06
C GLU A 357 49.29 -29.82 -2.05
N LYS A 358 48.46 -28.75 -2.24
CA LYS A 358 48.38 -27.31 -1.82
C LYS A 358 46.94 -26.74 -2.05
N GLU A 359 46.68 -25.48 -1.66
CA GLU A 359 45.44 -24.68 -1.83
C GLU A 359 45.36 -23.94 -3.20
N THR A 360 44.37 -23.11 -3.64
CA THR A 360 43.28 -22.28 -3.05
C THR A 360 42.06 -22.12 -4.01
N PRO A 361 40.83 -21.72 -3.55
CA PRO A 361 39.69 -21.33 -4.42
C PRO A 361 39.60 -19.81 -4.72
N ASP A 362 38.89 -19.44 -5.81
CA ASP A 362 38.74 -18.06 -6.34
C ASP A 362 37.26 -17.65 -6.50
N PRO A 363 36.82 -16.44 -6.08
CA PRO A 363 35.50 -15.88 -6.37
C PRO A 363 35.54 -14.54 -7.15
N GLY A 364 35.10 -14.56 -8.41
CA GLY A 364 34.99 -13.35 -9.25
C GLY A 364 33.78 -12.45 -8.95
N GLN A 365 33.98 -11.13 -9.00
CA GLN A 365 32.92 -10.10 -8.84
C GLN A 365 32.32 -9.64 -10.18
N CYS A 366 31.06 -9.20 -10.16
CA CYS A 366 30.42 -8.47 -11.27
C CYS A 366 30.53 -6.94 -11.10
N PRO A 367 30.63 -6.15 -12.19
CA PRO A 367 30.74 -4.70 -12.12
C PRO A 367 29.38 -3.99 -12.00
N GLY A 368 29.31 -2.98 -11.11
CA GLY A 368 28.12 -2.16 -10.91
C GLY A 368 27.88 -1.12 -12.02
N GLY A 369 26.61 -0.91 -12.36
CA GLY A 369 26.15 0.11 -13.32
C GLY A 369 26.01 1.50 -12.69
N LYS A 370 26.34 2.55 -13.46
CA LYS A 370 26.23 3.96 -13.05
C LYS A 370 24.76 4.41 -13.01
N GLN A 371 24.29 4.95 -11.88
CA GLN A 371 23.04 5.72 -11.84
C GLN A 371 23.25 7.13 -12.40
N ARG A 372 22.27 7.61 -13.17
CA ARG A 372 22.12 9.03 -13.53
C ARG A 372 21.30 9.73 -12.46
N GLU A 373 21.57 10.99 -12.21
CA GLU A 373 20.77 11.82 -11.30
C GLU A 373 19.35 12.00 -11.87
N GLY A 374 18.37 11.67 -11.02
CA GLY A 374 16.93 11.82 -11.23
C GLY A 374 16.25 12.10 -9.89
N LEU A 375 14.94 12.36 -9.91
CA LEU A 375 14.19 12.80 -8.72
C LEU A 375 14.45 11.93 -7.47
N HIS A 376 14.61 12.59 -6.33
CA HIS A 376 15.05 11.94 -5.10
C HIS A 376 14.01 10.93 -4.57
N VAL A 377 14.50 9.72 -4.24
CA VAL A 377 13.75 8.68 -3.49
C VAL A 377 13.60 9.05 -2.00
N LYS A 378 14.30 10.10 -1.54
CA LYS A 378 14.35 10.54 -0.14
C LYS A 378 13.58 11.85 0.06
N ALA A 379 12.89 11.95 1.18
CA ALA A 379 12.46 13.22 1.74
C ALA A 379 13.66 14.17 1.92
N GLY A 380 13.45 15.48 1.73
CA GLY A 380 14.51 16.48 1.91
C GLY A 380 15.10 16.44 3.33
N ASP A 381 16.40 16.72 3.45
CA ASP A 381 17.19 16.43 4.66
C ASP A 381 16.58 17.00 5.96
N GLY A 382 16.01 18.20 5.91
CA GLY A 382 15.32 18.81 7.06
C GLY A 382 14.05 18.06 7.52
N THR A 383 13.33 17.39 6.61
CA THR A 383 12.20 16.52 6.99
C THR A 383 12.71 15.26 7.70
N MET A 384 13.81 14.67 7.24
CA MET A 384 14.40 13.47 7.86
C MET A 384 15.00 13.75 9.24
N GLN A 385 15.65 14.90 9.42
CA GLN A 385 16.14 15.33 10.75
C GLN A 385 15.00 15.52 11.75
N TRP A 386 13.91 16.18 11.34
CA TRP A 386 12.71 16.35 12.17
C TRP A 386 12.02 15.02 12.50
N TYR A 387 11.93 14.10 11.53
CA TYR A 387 11.44 12.74 11.78
C TYR A 387 12.29 12.02 12.83
N GLN A 388 13.63 12.07 12.71
CA GLN A 388 14.53 11.43 13.66
C GLN A 388 14.38 12.02 15.07
N GLN A 389 14.28 13.34 15.21
CA GLN A 389 14.01 14.01 16.49
C GLN A 389 12.72 13.50 17.16
N LEU A 390 11.64 13.34 16.41
CA LEU A 390 10.38 12.78 16.92
C LEU A 390 10.52 11.32 17.36
N GLN A 391 11.24 10.49 16.59
CA GLN A 391 11.49 9.10 16.98
C GLN A 391 12.37 9.01 18.24
N ASP A 392 13.41 9.84 18.33
CA ASP A 392 14.30 9.88 19.50
C ASP A 392 13.58 10.37 20.75
N ALA A 393 12.72 11.39 20.64
CA ALA A 393 11.87 11.86 21.74
C ALA A 393 10.88 10.78 22.22
N ALA A 394 10.30 10.01 21.30
CA ALA A 394 9.44 8.88 21.66
C ALA A 394 10.23 7.74 22.33
N ASN A 395 11.44 7.43 21.85
CA ASN A 395 12.31 6.43 22.48
C ASN A 395 12.75 6.87 23.89
N GLN A 396 13.09 8.14 24.08
CA GLN A 396 13.38 8.72 25.41
C GLN A 396 12.16 8.62 26.34
N CYS A 397 10.95 8.85 25.83
CA CYS A 397 9.71 8.69 26.60
C CYS A 397 9.54 7.23 27.07
N VAL A 398 9.80 6.23 26.21
CA VAL A 398 9.76 4.80 26.60
C VAL A 398 10.75 4.49 27.72
N LEU A 399 11.98 5.00 27.63
CA LEU A 399 13.00 4.82 28.67
C LEU A 399 12.58 5.47 30.00
N ALA A 400 11.90 6.62 29.96
CA ALA A 400 11.45 7.35 31.14
C ALA A 400 10.40 6.59 31.99
N PHE A 401 9.64 5.66 31.40
CA PHE A 401 8.67 4.80 32.10
C PHE A 401 9.02 3.31 32.11
N ASP A 402 10.26 2.94 31.77
CA ASP A 402 10.67 1.53 31.68
C ASP A 402 10.51 0.78 33.01
N ALA A 403 10.86 1.42 34.14
CA ALA A 403 10.71 0.83 35.47
C ALA A 403 9.24 0.50 35.80
N LEU A 404 8.28 1.37 35.48
CA LEU A 404 6.84 1.08 35.60
C LEU A 404 6.44 -0.09 34.69
N THR A 405 6.97 -0.14 33.46
CA THR A 405 6.63 -1.19 32.48
C THR A 405 7.14 -2.56 32.88
N ASN A 406 8.37 -2.64 33.37
CA ASN A 406 9.09 -3.88 33.69
C ASN A 406 9.03 -4.26 35.18
N SER A 407 8.36 -3.44 36.01
CA SER A 407 8.12 -3.72 37.43
C SER A 407 7.56 -5.12 37.67
N LYS A 408 8.10 -5.82 38.67
CA LYS A 408 7.59 -7.14 39.09
C LYS A 408 6.47 -7.02 40.12
N ASP A 409 6.38 -5.89 40.81
CA ASP A 409 5.47 -5.64 41.92
C ASP A 409 4.00 -5.64 41.50
N GLN A 410 3.14 -6.23 42.34
CA GLN A 410 1.72 -6.38 42.02
C GLN A 410 0.98 -5.03 42.00
N GLU A 411 1.28 -4.12 42.93
CA GLU A 411 0.66 -2.78 42.96
C GLU A 411 1.13 -1.91 41.79
N ALA A 412 2.41 -1.95 41.40
CA ALA A 412 2.89 -1.23 40.22
C ALA A 412 2.21 -1.72 38.92
N LYS A 413 2.04 -3.04 38.76
CA LYS A 413 1.28 -3.63 37.64
C LYS A 413 -0.19 -3.22 37.62
N LYS A 414 -0.82 -3.14 38.79
CA LYS A 414 -2.21 -2.70 38.97
C LYS A 414 -2.38 -1.22 38.63
N ILE A 415 -1.48 -0.35 39.11
CA ILE A 415 -1.43 1.08 38.75
C ILE A 415 -1.22 1.25 37.24
N LYS A 416 -0.24 0.53 36.65
CA LYS A 416 0.00 0.51 35.19
C LYS A 416 -1.26 0.14 34.40
N MET A 417 -1.96 -0.92 34.79
CA MET A 417 -3.19 -1.36 34.13
C MET A 417 -4.32 -0.32 34.27
N ASP A 418 -4.52 0.23 35.47
CA ASP A 418 -5.58 1.20 35.75
C ASP A 418 -5.30 2.54 35.03
N LEU A 419 -4.05 3.02 34.97
CA LEU A 419 -3.62 4.17 34.16
C LEU A 419 -3.82 3.92 32.66
N GLN A 420 -3.43 2.74 32.15
CA GLN A 420 -3.61 2.41 30.73
C GLN A 420 -5.11 2.37 30.36
N LYS A 421 -5.97 1.84 31.23
CA LYS A 421 -7.43 1.86 31.04
C LYS A 421 -7.98 3.29 31.05
N ALA A 422 -7.58 4.10 32.04
CA ALA A 422 -8.01 5.50 32.15
C ALA A 422 -7.60 6.34 30.92
N ALA A 423 -6.43 6.07 30.33
CA ALA A 423 -5.97 6.75 29.11
C ALA A 423 -6.68 6.25 27.83
N THR A 424 -6.89 4.94 27.69
CA THR A 424 -7.28 4.33 26.41
C THR A 424 -8.78 4.08 26.23
N ILE A 425 -9.55 3.94 27.32
CA ILE A 425 -11.00 3.75 27.25
C ILE A 425 -11.72 5.01 26.72
N PRO A 426 -11.45 6.24 27.20
CA PRO A 426 -12.14 7.43 26.71
C PRO A 426 -11.96 7.64 25.20
N VAL A 427 -10.76 7.42 24.67
CA VAL A 427 -10.50 7.49 23.22
C VAL A 427 -11.28 6.43 22.44
N SER A 428 -11.55 5.26 23.04
CA SER A 428 -12.39 4.20 22.43
C SER A 428 -13.89 4.48 22.49
N GLN A 429 -14.31 5.52 23.24
CA GLN A 429 -15.71 5.92 23.39
C GLN A 429 -16.07 7.11 22.47
N ILE A 430 -15.10 7.63 21.72
CA ILE A 430 -15.33 8.71 20.76
C ILE A 430 -16.31 8.23 19.69
N SER A 431 -17.42 8.95 19.52
CA SER A 431 -18.47 8.62 18.56
C SER A 431 -18.94 9.87 17.80
N THR A 432 -19.69 9.65 16.72
CA THR A 432 -20.30 10.69 15.88
C THR A 432 -21.68 11.16 16.38
N ILE A 433 -22.11 10.73 17.59
CA ILE A 433 -23.50 10.90 18.04
C ILE A 433 -23.80 12.34 18.48
N ALA A 434 -23.00 12.91 19.39
CA ALA A 434 -23.26 14.23 19.99
C ALA A 434 -21.98 14.92 20.49
N GLY A 435 -21.88 16.24 20.26
CA GLY A 435 -20.75 17.05 20.70
C GLY A 435 -20.66 17.21 22.22
N SER A 436 -21.79 17.15 22.94
CA SER A 436 -21.83 17.09 24.40
C SER A 436 -21.05 15.89 24.96
N GLN A 437 -21.27 14.68 24.41
CA GLN A 437 -20.54 13.47 24.78
C GLN A 437 -19.04 13.56 24.41
N LEU A 438 -18.74 14.14 23.24
CA LEU A 438 -17.36 14.36 22.80
C LEU A 438 -16.60 15.29 23.76
N LYS A 439 -17.28 16.33 24.27
CA LYS A 439 -16.75 17.23 25.29
C LYS A 439 -16.50 16.52 26.62
N GLU A 440 -17.40 15.64 27.08
CA GLU A 440 -17.13 14.84 28.28
C GLU A 440 -15.88 13.97 28.15
N ILE A 441 -15.68 13.34 26.98
CA ILE A 441 -14.51 12.50 26.70
C ILE A 441 -13.24 13.35 26.71
N PHE A 442 -13.26 14.51 26.06
CA PHE A 442 -12.18 15.48 26.08
C PHE A 442 -11.84 15.92 27.51
N ASP A 443 -12.84 16.32 28.30
CA ASP A 443 -12.65 16.79 29.67
C ASP A 443 -12.14 15.65 30.58
N LYS A 444 -12.57 14.38 30.37
CA LYS A 444 -12.03 13.20 31.08
C LYS A 444 -10.54 12.99 30.77
N ILE A 445 -10.13 13.08 29.50
CA ILE A 445 -8.71 12.94 29.09
C ILE A 445 -7.88 14.11 29.64
N ASN A 446 -8.34 15.35 29.44
CA ASN A 446 -7.63 16.54 29.91
C ASN A 446 -7.46 16.55 31.44
N ASN A 447 -8.50 16.18 32.20
CA ASN A 447 -8.40 16.09 33.66
C ASN A 447 -7.39 15.02 34.12
N LEU A 448 -7.28 13.88 33.41
CA LEU A 448 -6.26 12.86 33.70
C LEU A 448 -4.85 13.42 33.45
N LEU A 449 -4.63 14.11 32.33
CA LEU A 449 -3.34 14.72 31.97
C LEU A 449 -2.93 15.84 32.94
N LEU A 450 -3.89 16.63 33.43
CA LEU A 450 -3.69 17.61 34.50
C LEU A 450 -3.47 16.99 35.89
N GLY A 451 -3.35 15.66 36.00
CA GLY A 451 -3.11 14.94 37.24
C GLY A 451 -4.29 14.87 38.20
N LYS A 452 -5.50 15.25 37.77
CA LYS A 452 -6.72 15.09 38.58
C LYS A 452 -7.17 13.63 38.57
N ALA A 453 -7.90 13.24 39.61
CA ALA A 453 -8.43 11.89 39.71
C ALA A 453 -9.68 11.71 38.82
N VAL A 454 -9.67 10.70 37.96
CA VAL A 454 -10.73 10.41 36.96
C VAL A 454 -11.35 9.04 37.24
N PRO A 455 -12.69 8.89 37.18
CA PRO A 455 -13.35 7.60 37.40
C PRO A 455 -13.08 6.63 36.24
N CYS A 456 -12.53 5.46 36.56
CA CYS A 456 -12.29 4.37 35.63
C CYS A 456 -12.60 3.01 36.29
N GLY A 457 -13.53 2.24 35.73
CA GLY A 457 -13.84 0.88 36.19
C GLY A 457 -14.28 0.77 37.67
N GLY A 458 -14.99 1.78 38.19
CA GLY A 458 -15.45 1.82 39.59
C GLY A 458 -14.41 2.31 40.61
N ARG A 459 -13.23 2.76 40.16
CA ARG A 459 -12.20 3.39 41.01
C ARG A 459 -11.84 4.77 40.49
N SER A 460 -11.29 5.62 41.35
CA SER A 460 -10.71 6.90 40.93
C SER A 460 -9.21 6.73 40.67
N VAL A 461 -8.74 7.08 39.48
CA VAL A 461 -7.36 6.90 39.03
C VAL A 461 -6.72 8.28 38.84
N SER A 462 -5.54 8.50 39.43
CA SER A 462 -4.74 9.70 39.24
C SER A 462 -3.35 9.34 38.73
N VAL A 463 -2.82 10.20 37.85
CA VAL A 463 -1.44 10.14 37.36
C VAL A 463 -0.42 10.38 38.48
N THR A 464 -0.78 11.16 39.52
CA THR A 464 0.09 11.46 40.66
C THR A 464 0.45 10.22 41.51
N ASN A 465 -0.23 9.10 41.31
CA ASN A 465 0.00 7.84 42.05
C ASN A 465 1.36 7.18 41.72
N HIS A 466 2.04 7.59 40.65
CA HIS A 466 3.36 7.06 40.28
C HIS A 466 4.19 8.12 39.56
N GLN A 467 5.47 8.27 39.91
CA GLN A 467 6.35 9.31 39.35
C GLN A 467 6.47 9.25 37.82
N GLN A 468 6.48 8.05 37.24
CA GLN A 468 6.52 7.83 35.78
C GLN A 468 5.12 7.73 35.12
N GLY A 469 4.04 7.95 35.88
CA GLY A 469 2.67 7.76 35.39
C GLY A 469 2.30 8.71 34.26
N LEU A 470 2.81 9.94 34.27
CA LEU A 470 2.47 10.98 33.30
C LEU A 470 3.00 10.64 31.91
N ASP A 471 4.28 10.30 31.82
CA ASP A 471 4.95 9.93 30.58
C ASP A 471 4.35 8.64 29.98
N PHE A 472 4.02 7.67 30.83
CA PHE A 472 3.30 6.46 30.42
C PHE A 472 1.91 6.77 29.85
N VAL A 473 1.15 7.67 30.48
CA VAL A 473 -0.17 8.09 29.99
C VAL A 473 -0.05 8.88 28.69
N HIS A 474 0.89 9.82 28.57
CA HIS A 474 1.17 10.55 27.32
C HIS A 474 1.42 9.58 26.15
N TYR A 475 2.32 8.62 26.35
CA TYR A 475 2.66 7.62 25.35
C TYR A 475 1.48 6.72 24.98
N LYS A 476 0.77 6.18 25.98
CA LYS A 476 -0.37 5.27 25.73
C LYS A 476 -1.58 5.97 25.13
N LEU A 477 -1.78 7.25 25.44
CA LEU A 477 -2.83 8.08 24.84
C LEU A 477 -2.51 8.35 23.36
N ALA A 478 -1.28 8.77 23.06
CA ALA A 478 -0.81 9.00 21.69
C ALA A 478 -0.86 7.73 20.82
N GLU A 479 -0.35 6.60 21.33
CA GLU A 479 -0.44 5.29 20.69
C GLU A 479 -1.90 4.93 20.35
N LYS A 480 -2.84 5.22 21.27
CA LYS A 480 -4.26 4.89 21.09
C LYS A 480 -4.97 5.79 20.08
N PHE A 481 -4.65 7.08 19.97
CA PHE A 481 -5.19 7.92 18.89
C PHE A 481 -4.80 7.36 17.52
N VAL A 482 -3.52 7.08 17.29
CA VAL A 482 -3.05 6.48 16.03
C VAL A 482 -3.67 5.11 15.80
N LYS A 483 -3.85 4.31 16.86
CA LYS A 483 -4.53 3.00 16.77
C LYS A 483 -6.01 3.10 16.38
N GLN A 484 -6.73 4.18 16.74
CA GLN A 484 -8.08 4.39 16.19
C GLN A 484 -8.06 4.77 14.71
N GLY A 485 -7.05 5.50 14.24
CA GLY A 485 -6.81 5.68 12.81
C GLY A 485 -6.60 4.34 12.08
N GLU A 486 -5.80 3.46 12.69
CA GLU A 486 -5.46 2.14 12.13
C GLU A 486 -6.63 1.14 12.08
N GLU A 487 -7.54 1.16 13.06
CA GLU A 487 -8.63 0.16 13.19
C GLU A 487 -10.01 0.73 12.84
N GLU A 488 -10.42 1.80 13.51
CA GLU A 488 -11.78 2.37 13.44
C GLU A 488 -11.95 3.19 12.15
N VAL A 489 -11.06 4.16 11.91
CA VAL A 489 -11.14 5.04 10.73
C VAL A 489 -10.90 4.27 9.42
N ALA A 490 -10.11 3.20 9.48
CA ALA A 490 -9.89 2.27 8.36
C ALA A 490 -11.16 1.49 7.94
N SER A 491 -12.15 1.39 8.85
CA SER A 491 -13.44 0.71 8.61
C SER A 491 -14.58 1.71 8.42
N HIS A 492 -14.53 2.84 9.14
CA HIS A 492 -15.55 3.88 9.21
C HIS A 492 -14.87 5.25 9.03
N HIS A 493 -14.69 5.66 7.78
CA HIS A 493 -13.93 6.89 7.43
C HIS A 493 -14.45 8.15 8.14
N GLU A 494 -15.76 8.21 8.41
CA GLU A 494 -16.43 9.33 9.09
C GLU A 494 -16.02 9.50 10.56
N ALA A 495 -15.52 8.44 11.22
CA ALA A 495 -15.00 8.50 12.59
C ALA A 495 -13.72 9.36 12.70
N ALA A 496 -13.05 9.67 11.58
CA ALA A 496 -11.85 10.52 11.57
C ALA A 496 -12.08 11.88 12.25
N PHE A 497 -13.22 12.52 12.01
CA PHE A 497 -13.48 13.90 12.44
C PHE A 497 -13.66 14.07 13.96
N PRO A 498 -14.51 13.30 14.67
CA PRO A 498 -14.61 13.41 16.13
C PRO A 498 -13.31 12.99 16.84
N ILE A 499 -12.59 11.97 16.33
CA ILE A 499 -11.30 11.56 16.89
C ILE A 499 -10.25 12.67 16.70
N ALA A 500 -10.18 13.25 15.51
CA ALA A 500 -9.27 14.34 15.19
C ALA A 500 -9.55 15.62 15.97
N ALA A 501 -10.82 15.97 16.20
CA ALA A 501 -11.19 17.15 16.99
C ALA A 501 -10.68 17.04 18.45
N VAL A 502 -10.84 15.86 19.07
CA VAL A 502 -10.31 15.59 20.42
C VAL A 502 -8.78 15.56 20.40
N ALA A 503 -8.15 14.91 19.41
CA ALA A 503 -6.69 14.86 19.29
C ALA A 503 -6.07 16.27 19.12
N SER A 504 -6.66 17.12 18.27
CA SER A 504 -6.26 18.52 18.06
C SER A 504 -6.34 19.33 19.36
N GLY A 505 -7.46 19.28 20.08
CA GLY A 505 -7.59 20.01 21.34
C GLY A 505 -6.66 19.50 22.46
N ILE A 506 -6.40 18.20 22.52
CA ILE A 506 -5.45 17.63 23.48
C ILE A 506 -4.02 18.04 23.12
N TRP A 507 -3.70 18.16 21.83
CA TRP A 507 -2.41 18.70 21.36
C TRP A 507 -2.25 20.17 21.73
N GLU A 508 -3.27 21.00 21.54
CA GLU A 508 -3.26 22.43 21.93
C GLU A 508 -2.97 22.62 23.43
N LEU A 509 -3.53 21.77 24.29
CA LEU A 509 -3.31 21.84 25.74
C LEU A 509 -2.04 21.11 26.22
N HIS A 510 -1.64 20.04 25.54
CA HIS A 510 -0.54 19.15 25.93
C HIS A 510 0.36 18.81 24.72
N PRO A 511 1.24 19.74 24.28
CA PRO A 511 2.02 19.58 23.03
C PRO A 511 2.83 18.29 22.94
N ARG A 512 3.35 17.81 24.07
CA ARG A 512 4.10 16.53 24.18
C ARG A 512 3.27 15.31 23.77
N VAL A 513 1.94 15.32 23.96
CA VAL A 513 1.06 14.26 23.46
C VAL A 513 1.00 14.32 21.93
N GLY A 514 0.95 15.51 21.36
CA GLY A 514 0.95 15.74 19.91
C GLY A 514 2.23 15.28 19.22
N GLU A 515 3.39 15.60 19.79
CA GLU A 515 4.69 15.09 19.32
C GLU A 515 4.74 13.55 19.33
N LEU A 516 4.20 12.93 20.38
CA LEU A 516 4.11 11.47 20.47
C LEU A 516 3.08 10.90 19.48
N ILE A 517 1.97 11.59 19.19
CA ILE A 517 1.01 11.20 18.14
C ILE A 517 1.73 11.17 16.78
N LEU A 518 2.50 12.21 16.45
CA LEU A 518 3.31 12.22 15.23
C LEU A 518 4.36 11.11 15.23
N ALA A 519 5.10 10.91 16.32
CA ALA A 519 6.11 9.86 16.39
C ALA A 519 5.51 8.45 16.15
N HIS A 520 4.36 8.16 16.76
CA HIS A 520 3.63 6.91 16.53
C HIS A 520 3.06 6.80 15.10
N LEU A 521 2.48 7.88 14.57
CA LEU A 521 1.92 7.92 13.22
C LEU A 521 3.01 7.70 12.17
N HIS A 522 4.11 8.45 12.26
CA HIS A 522 5.24 8.38 11.32
C HIS A 522 5.92 7.00 11.35
N LYS A 523 6.00 6.36 12.53
CA LYS A 523 6.58 5.02 12.69
C LYS A 523 5.68 3.92 12.13
N LYS A 524 4.35 4.04 12.28
CA LYS A 524 3.38 3.06 11.75
C LYS A 524 3.05 3.29 10.27
N CYS A 525 3.11 4.53 9.81
CA CYS A 525 2.78 4.97 8.47
C CYS A 525 3.87 5.94 7.97
N PRO A 526 5.01 5.44 7.42
CA PRO A 526 6.08 6.29 6.88
C PRO A 526 5.60 7.29 5.82
N TYR A 527 4.54 6.93 5.10
CA TYR A 527 3.83 7.72 4.09
C TYR A 527 3.15 8.99 4.64
N SER A 528 3.06 9.15 5.97
CA SER A 528 2.60 10.41 6.60
C SER A 528 3.70 11.49 6.67
N VAL A 529 4.97 11.12 6.45
CA VAL A 529 6.14 12.02 6.39
C VAL A 529 6.59 12.27 4.93
N PRO A 530 5.84 11.77 3.94
CA PRO A 530 6.34 11.25 2.65
C PRO A 530 7.85 10.96 2.60
N PHE A 531 8.29 9.85 3.18
CA PHE A 531 9.53 9.20 2.77
C PHE A 531 9.27 7.73 2.45
N TYR A 532 9.99 7.19 1.48
CA TYR A 532 10.01 5.77 1.22
C TYR A 532 11.28 5.18 1.85
N PRO A 533 11.17 4.30 2.86
CA PRO A 533 12.34 3.60 3.39
C PRO A 533 13.00 2.79 2.26
N ALA A 534 14.26 3.09 1.97
CA ALA A 534 15.01 2.35 0.96
C ALA A 534 15.45 0.99 1.51
N PHE A 535 15.42 -0.05 0.65
CA PHE A 535 15.99 -1.35 0.99
C PHE A 535 17.50 -1.21 1.21
N GLN A 536 18.01 -1.82 2.30
CA GLN A 536 19.43 -1.85 2.61
C GLN A 536 19.98 -3.25 2.33
N GLU A 537 21.09 -3.33 1.61
CA GLU A 537 21.74 -4.62 1.30
C GLU A 537 22.12 -5.35 2.60
N GLY A 538 21.63 -6.57 2.77
CA GLY A 538 21.79 -7.38 3.99
C GLY A 538 20.60 -7.34 4.97
N MET A 539 19.60 -6.49 4.77
CA MET A 539 18.37 -6.47 5.58
C MET A 539 17.47 -7.67 5.28
N ALA A 540 16.86 -8.27 6.32
CA ALA A 540 15.91 -9.35 6.12
C ALA A 540 14.59 -8.82 5.50
N SER A 541 13.96 -9.61 4.62
CA SER A 541 12.72 -9.21 3.93
C SER A 541 11.59 -8.83 4.92
N GLU A 542 11.46 -9.57 6.03
CA GLU A 542 10.50 -9.24 7.10
C GLU A 542 10.79 -7.90 7.79
N GLU A 543 12.06 -7.53 7.97
CA GLU A 543 12.46 -6.27 8.62
C GLU A 543 12.17 -5.09 7.70
N TYR A 544 12.44 -5.24 6.40
CA TYR A 544 12.08 -4.26 5.39
C TYR A 544 10.57 -4.05 5.30
N GLN A 545 9.77 -5.13 5.34
CA GLN A 545 8.30 -5.03 5.36
C GLN A 545 7.79 -4.34 6.64
N LYS A 546 8.37 -4.63 7.81
CA LYS A 546 8.07 -3.90 9.06
C LYS A 546 8.43 -2.41 8.93
N LEU A 547 9.55 -2.08 8.27
CA LEU A 547 9.98 -0.69 8.01
C LEU A 547 9.03 0.07 7.07
N LEU A 548 8.40 -0.62 6.11
CA LEU A 548 7.31 -0.09 5.28
C LEU A 548 5.96 0.01 6.01
N GLY A 549 5.84 -0.52 7.23
CA GLY A 549 4.61 -0.48 8.05
C GLY A 549 3.66 -1.67 7.88
N TYR A 550 4.09 -2.78 7.26
CA TYR A 550 3.32 -4.03 7.24
C TYR A 550 3.30 -4.68 8.62
N GLN A 551 2.14 -5.22 9.02
CA GLN A 551 2.10 -6.12 10.18
C GLN A 551 2.65 -7.50 9.76
N VAL A 552 3.65 -7.99 10.49
CA VAL A 552 4.15 -9.37 10.36
C VAL A 552 3.84 -10.10 11.66
N LYS A 553 3.02 -11.14 11.59
CA LYS A 553 2.62 -12.00 12.73
C LYS A 553 2.96 -13.45 12.37
N ASP A 554 3.69 -14.14 13.24
CA ASP A 554 4.07 -15.55 13.06
C ASP A 554 4.69 -15.84 11.67
N SER A 555 5.62 -14.97 11.23
CA SER A 555 6.24 -14.93 9.89
C SER A 555 5.27 -14.88 8.70
N LYS A 556 4.00 -14.50 8.93
CA LYS A 556 3.04 -14.15 7.89
C LYS A 556 2.91 -12.64 7.78
N VAL A 557 3.13 -12.16 6.57
CA VAL A 557 2.91 -10.77 6.18
C VAL A 557 1.42 -10.52 5.98
N GLU A 558 0.96 -9.36 6.42
CA GLU A 558 -0.37 -8.86 6.13
C GLU A 558 -0.64 -8.72 4.62
N GLN A 559 -1.90 -8.95 4.20
CA GLN A 559 -2.34 -8.76 2.83
C GLN A 559 -2.40 -7.28 2.43
N GLN A 560 -2.11 -7.00 1.15
CA GLN A 560 -2.06 -5.64 0.59
C GLN A 560 -3.32 -4.81 0.90
N ASP A 561 -4.51 -5.37 0.71
CA ASP A 561 -5.78 -4.68 0.95
C ASP A 561 -5.96 -4.25 2.41
N SER A 562 -5.55 -5.09 3.36
CA SER A 562 -5.61 -4.78 4.79
C SER A 562 -4.59 -3.70 5.17
N PHE A 563 -3.37 -3.83 4.66
CA PHE A 563 -2.31 -2.83 4.79
C PHE A 563 -2.78 -1.46 4.26
N LEU A 564 -3.32 -1.40 3.04
CA LEU A 564 -3.80 -0.16 2.44
C LEU A 564 -4.96 0.46 3.23
N LYS A 565 -5.91 -0.35 3.74
CA LYS A 565 -6.99 0.15 4.60
C LYS A 565 -6.45 0.79 5.89
N ARG A 566 -5.47 0.15 6.56
CA ARG A 566 -4.83 0.72 7.75
C ARG A 566 -4.10 2.03 7.45
N MET A 567 -3.34 2.09 6.35
CA MET A 567 -2.64 3.32 5.92
C MET A 567 -3.63 4.42 5.54
N SER A 568 -4.71 4.08 4.83
CA SER A 568 -5.83 4.97 4.52
C SER A 568 -6.43 5.58 5.78
N GLY A 569 -6.81 4.75 6.76
CA GLY A 569 -7.40 5.22 8.03
C GLY A 569 -6.46 6.14 8.82
N MET A 570 -5.16 5.84 8.86
CA MET A 570 -4.15 6.69 9.51
C MET A 570 -3.96 8.04 8.77
N ILE A 571 -3.91 8.05 7.44
CA ILE A 571 -3.78 9.28 6.65
C ILE A 571 -5.08 10.11 6.70
N ARG A 572 -6.26 9.49 6.70
CA ARG A 572 -7.56 10.17 6.90
C ARG A 572 -7.64 10.83 8.27
N LEU A 573 -7.21 10.15 9.34
CA LEU A 573 -7.13 10.74 10.67
C LEU A 573 -6.16 11.92 10.70
N TYR A 574 -4.95 11.78 10.12
CA TYR A 574 -3.98 12.86 10.03
C TYR A 574 -4.51 14.08 9.26
N ALA A 575 -5.14 13.84 8.11
CA ALA A 575 -5.78 14.85 7.27
C ALA A 575 -6.94 15.57 7.97
N ALA A 576 -7.64 14.90 8.90
CA ALA A 576 -8.65 15.52 9.76
C ALA A 576 -8.01 16.34 10.91
N ILE A 577 -6.91 15.87 11.52
CA ILE A 577 -6.21 16.60 12.60
C ILE A 577 -5.68 17.97 12.11
N ILE A 578 -5.08 18.04 10.91
CA ILE A 578 -4.45 19.28 10.41
C ILE A 578 -5.43 20.42 10.07
N GLN A 579 -6.73 20.14 9.97
CA GLN A 579 -7.75 21.10 9.55
C GLN A 579 -8.78 21.43 10.64
N LEU A 580 -8.98 20.53 11.61
CA LEU A 580 -9.94 20.70 12.69
C LEU A 580 -9.29 21.39 13.88
N ARG A 581 -10.03 22.28 14.53
CA ARG A 581 -9.64 22.92 15.79
C ARG A 581 -10.71 22.67 16.85
N TRP A 582 -10.31 22.50 18.10
CA TRP A 582 -11.25 22.28 19.20
C TRP A 582 -12.10 23.53 19.46
N PRO A 583 -13.44 23.47 19.37
CA PRO A 583 -14.27 24.68 19.35
C PRO A 583 -14.45 25.32 20.72
N TYR A 584 -14.17 24.60 21.81
CA TYR A 584 -14.31 25.09 23.20
C TYR A 584 -13.01 25.63 23.80
N ALA A 585 -11.90 25.66 23.05
CA ALA A 585 -10.67 26.33 23.47
C ALA A 585 -10.79 27.85 23.28
N GLU A 586 -10.19 28.63 24.19
CA GLU A 586 -9.97 30.06 23.93
C GLU A 586 -9.06 30.20 22.71
N ARG A 587 -9.45 31.03 21.74
CA ARG A 587 -8.79 31.15 20.42
C ARG A 587 -7.48 31.94 20.47
N GLN A 588 -6.59 31.63 21.40
CA GLN A 588 -5.25 32.20 21.49
C GLN A 588 -4.25 31.23 20.86
N GLY A 589 -3.41 31.74 19.95
CA GLY A 589 -2.39 30.96 19.24
C GLY A 589 -2.86 30.25 17.95
N ALA A 590 -1.88 29.84 17.15
CA ALA A 590 -2.08 29.06 15.92
C ALA A 590 -2.39 27.58 16.21
N HIS A 591 -2.94 26.87 15.22
CA HIS A 591 -3.14 25.42 15.33
C HIS A 591 -1.77 24.70 15.41
N PRO A 592 -1.54 23.78 16.37
CA PRO A 592 -0.20 23.26 16.67
C PRO A 592 0.42 22.43 15.53
N HIS A 593 -0.41 21.89 14.64
CA HIS A 593 0.02 21.17 13.45
C HIS A 593 -0.93 21.47 12.28
N GLY A 594 -0.92 22.71 11.77
CA GLY A 594 -1.93 23.23 10.85
C GLY A 594 -1.87 22.78 9.39
N LEU A 595 -2.74 23.37 8.56
CA LEU A 595 -2.85 23.12 7.12
C LEU A 595 -1.55 23.34 6.32
N ASN A 596 -0.59 24.10 6.86
CA ASN A 596 0.76 24.24 6.32
C ASN A 596 1.49 22.89 6.22
N HIS A 597 1.27 21.97 7.17
CA HIS A 597 1.81 20.61 7.11
C HIS A 597 1.10 19.75 6.07
N GLY A 598 -0.19 20.02 5.78
CA GLY A 598 -0.92 19.39 4.68
C GLY A 598 -0.43 19.82 3.30
N TRP A 599 -0.18 21.12 3.11
CA TRP A 599 0.47 21.62 1.89
C TRP A 599 1.87 21.02 1.69
N ARG A 600 2.68 20.98 2.76
CA ARG A 600 4.01 20.35 2.74
C ARG A 600 3.93 18.86 2.40
N TRP A 601 2.97 18.13 2.97
CA TRP A 601 2.74 16.71 2.70
C TRP A 601 2.47 16.47 1.21
N LEU A 602 1.51 17.19 0.62
CA LEU A 602 1.21 17.08 -0.82
C LEU A 602 2.41 17.45 -1.69
N ALA A 603 3.03 18.60 -1.45
CA ALA A 603 4.18 19.05 -2.24
C ALA A 603 5.34 18.04 -2.19
N GLN A 604 5.63 17.49 -1.01
CA GLN A 604 6.71 16.50 -0.85
C GLN A 604 6.36 15.14 -1.48
N LEU A 605 5.10 14.69 -1.41
CA LEU A 605 4.65 13.46 -2.07
C LEU A 605 4.77 13.56 -3.59
N LEU A 606 4.31 14.67 -4.18
CA LEU A 606 4.31 14.87 -5.64
C LEU A 606 5.71 15.11 -6.23
N ASN A 607 6.65 15.57 -5.42
CA ASN A 607 8.06 15.72 -5.80
C ASN A 607 8.85 14.40 -5.77
N MET A 608 8.28 13.30 -5.26
CA MET A 608 8.87 11.95 -5.32
C MET A 608 8.22 11.10 -6.42
N GLU A 609 8.84 9.97 -6.77
CA GLU A 609 8.20 8.98 -7.62
C GLU A 609 7.00 8.33 -6.88
N PRO A 610 5.85 8.11 -7.53
CA PRO A 610 4.77 7.36 -6.90
C PRO A 610 5.20 5.91 -6.61
N LEU A 611 4.53 5.30 -5.63
CA LEU A 611 4.49 3.85 -5.46
C LEU A 611 3.16 3.34 -6.02
N ALA A 612 3.22 2.25 -6.78
CA ALA A 612 2.04 1.58 -7.32
C ALA A 612 1.04 1.25 -6.19
N ASP A 613 -0.24 1.53 -6.44
CA ASP A 613 -1.38 1.34 -5.52
C ASP A 613 -1.37 2.25 -4.26
N VAL A 614 -0.26 2.30 -3.52
CA VAL A 614 -0.10 3.05 -2.26
C VAL A 614 -0.26 4.56 -2.48
N THR A 615 0.51 5.18 -3.39
CA THR A 615 0.48 6.64 -3.55
C THR A 615 -0.87 7.11 -4.09
N ALA A 616 -1.47 6.37 -5.03
CA ALA A 616 -2.79 6.69 -5.56
C ALA A 616 -3.88 6.63 -4.48
N THR A 617 -3.87 5.58 -3.64
CA THR A 617 -4.81 5.41 -2.52
C THR A 617 -4.69 6.56 -1.52
N LEU A 618 -3.48 6.79 -0.98
CA LEU A 618 -3.29 7.78 0.08
C LEU A 618 -3.48 9.22 -0.41
N LEU A 619 -3.15 9.52 -1.67
CA LEU A 619 -3.42 10.83 -2.28
C LEU A 619 -4.93 11.07 -2.42
N PHE A 620 -5.70 10.06 -2.87
CA PHE A 620 -7.16 10.17 -2.93
C PHE A 620 -7.76 10.40 -1.53
N ASP A 621 -7.38 9.56 -0.56
CA ASP A 621 -7.91 9.60 0.80
C ASP A 621 -7.60 10.93 1.51
N PHE A 622 -6.40 11.47 1.30
CA PHE A 622 -5.99 12.77 1.84
C PHE A 622 -6.76 13.93 1.19
N LEU A 623 -6.94 13.90 -0.13
CA LEU A 623 -7.67 14.95 -0.87
C LEU A 623 -9.18 14.92 -0.56
N GLU A 624 -9.78 13.73 -0.39
CA GLU A 624 -11.18 13.59 0.02
C GLU A 624 -11.43 14.18 1.41
N VAL A 625 -10.47 14.05 2.33
CA VAL A 625 -10.60 14.56 3.71
C VAL A 625 -10.18 16.02 3.86
N CYS A 626 -9.07 16.47 3.28
CA CYS A 626 -8.51 17.81 3.54
C CYS A 626 -8.54 18.76 2.33
N GLY A 627 -8.87 18.27 1.12
CA GLY A 627 -8.89 19.07 -0.10
C GLY A 627 -9.81 20.30 -0.02
N ASN A 628 -10.98 20.19 0.62
CA ASN A 628 -11.89 21.32 0.81
C ASN A 628 -11.27 22.44 1.68
N ALA A 629 -10.55 22.08 2.75
CA ALA A 629 -9.89 23.05 3.63
C ALA A 629 -8.66 23.68 2.94
N LEU A 630 -7.87 22.88 2.23
CA LEU A 630 -6.71 23.35 1.48
C LEU A 630 -7.09 24.26 0.31
N MET A 631 -8.20 23.97 -0.39
CA MET A 631 -8.76 24.83 -1.44
C MET A 631 -9.19 26.19 -0.85
N LYS A 632 -9.89 26.21 0.29
CA LYS A 632 -10.28 27.46 0.96
C LYS A 632 -9.08 28.30 1.39
N GLN A 633 -8.02 27.66 1.89
CA GLN A 633 -6.82 28.34 2.40
C GLN A 633 -5.87 28.83 1.29
N TYR A 634 -5.61 28.01 0.26
CA TYR A 634 -4.57 28.26 -0.75
C TYR A 634 -5.11 28.58 -2.15
N GLN A 635 -6.43 28.45 -2.36
CA GLN A 635 -7.18 28.88 -3.54
C GLN A 635 -6.52 28.48 -4.87
N LEU A 636 -6.08 29.46 -5.67
CA LEU A 636 -5.47 29.24 -6.99
C LEU A 636 -4.18 28.39 -6.93
N GLN A 637 -3.41 28.44 -5.83
CA GLN A 637 -2.22 27.59 -5.70
C GLN A 637 -2.61 26.12 -5.53
N PHE A 638 -3.72 25.84 -4.85
CA PHE A 638 -4.25 24.49 -4.73
C PHE A 638 -4.79 23.97 -6.07
N TRP A 639 -5.49 24.79 -6.84
CA TRP A 639 -5.95 24.41 -8.19
C TRP A 639 -4.79 24.10 -9.15
N LYS A 640 -3.68 24.86 -9.09
CA LYS A 640 -2.46 24.52 -9.84
C LYS A 640 -1.91 23.16 -9.45
N MET A 641 -1.94 22.80 -8.16
CA MET A 641 -1.51 21.49 -7.69
C MET A 641 -2.46 20.37 -8.15
N MET A 642 -3.77 20.61 -8.18
CA MET A 642 -4.75 19.66 -8.72
C MET A 642 -4.56 19.41 -10.24
N LEU A 643 -4.23 20.46 -11.00
CA LEU A 643 -3.89 20.33 -12.42
C LEU A 643 -2.55 19.58 -12.61
N LEU A 644 -1.52 19.90 -11.82
CA LEU A 644 -0.24 19.16 -11.83
C LEU A 644 -0.44 17.66 -11.57
N ILE A 645 -1.29 17.31 -10.60
CA ILE A 645 -1.63 15.90 -10.31
C ILE A 645 -2.23 15.24 -11.56
N LYS A 646 -3.20 15.89 -12.21
CA LYS A 646 -3.89 15.35 -13.39
C LYS A 646 -3.00 15.25 -14.63
N GLU A 647 -2.22 16.28 -14.91
CA GLU A 647 -1.49 16.44 -16.19
C GLU A 647 -0.09 15.81 -16.16
N GLU A 648 0.60 15.83 -15.02
CA GLU A 648 1.97 15.35 -14.89
C GLU A 648 2.12 14.13 -13.97
N TYR A 649 1.29 14.00 -12.92
CA TYR A 649 1.46 12.93 -11.93
C TYR A 649 0.69 11.65 -12.25
N PHE A 650 -0.50 11.72 -12.85
CA PHE A 650 -1.24 10.53 -13.32
C PHE A 650 -0.43 9.68 -14.31
N PRO A 651 0.19 10.23 -15.38
CA PRO A 651 1.01 9.43 -16.29
C PRO A 651 2.19 8.70 -15.62
N ARG A 652 2.73 9.26 -14.52
CA ARG A 652 3.77 8.62 -13.71
C ARG A 652 3.22 7.43 -12.90
N ILE A 653 2.01 7.56 -12.34
CA ILE A 653 1.33 6.43 -11.67
C ILE A 653 0.96 5.35 -12.68
N GLU A 654 0.43 5.71 -13.85
CA GLU A 654 0.10 4.77 -14.95
C GLU A 654 1.32 3.94 -15.37
N ALA A 655 2.48 4.60 -15.56
CA ALA A 655 3.70 3.95 -16.04
C ALA A 655 4.25 2.87 -15.09
N ILE A 656 3.97 2.94 -13.79
CA ILE A 656 4.45 1.99 -12.78
C ILE A 656 3.39 1.00 -12.29
N THR A 657 2.11 1.25 -12.57
CA THR A 657 0.99 0.47 -11.99
C THR A 657 0.60 -0.65 -12.95
N SER A 658 0.51 -1.88 -12.44
CA SER A 658 0.04 -3.02 -13.24
C SER A 658 -1.47 -2.92 -13.52
N SER A 659 -1.95 -3.54 -14.61
CA SER A 659 -3.37 -3.52 -14.98
C SER A 659 -4.31 -4.03 -13.88
N GLY A 660 -3.85 -4.98 -13.06
CA GLY A 660 -4.58 -5.51 -11.90
C GLY A 660 -4.67 -4.56 -10.70
N GLN A 661 -3.89 -3.47 -10.66
CA GLN A 661 -3.80 -2.52 -9.54
C GLN A 661 -4.34 -1.11 -9.88
N MET A 662 -4.82 -0.89 -11.10
CA MET A 662 -5.34 0.41 -11.56
C MET A 662 -6.59 0.90 -10.79
N GLY A 663 -7.26 0.02 -10.02
CA GLY A 663 -8.48 0.37 -9.28
C GLY A 663 -8.33 1.51 -8.27
N SER A 664 -7.12 1.79 -7.79
CA SER A 664 -6.83 2.93 -6.90
C SER A 664 -6.59 4.23 -7.68
N LEU A 665 -5.93 4.16 -8.83
CA LEU A 665 -5.74 5.29 -9.75
C LEU A 665 -7.09 5.76 -10.32
N ILE A 666 -7.93 4.85 -10.83
CA ILE A 666 -9.26 5.17 -11.39
C ILE A 666 -10.17 5.88 -10.35
N ARG A 667 -10.03 5.54 -9.06
CA ARG A 667 -10.75 6.24 -7.98
C ARG A 667 -10.27 7.67 -7.80
N LEU A 668 -8.95 7.89 -7.83
CA LEU A 668 -8.32 9.20 -7.74
C LEU A 668 -8.66 10.08 -8.95
N GLU A 669 -8.54 9.55 -10.17
CA GLU A 669 -8.90 10.21 -11.43
C GLU A 669 -10.34 10.74 -11.39
N ARG A 670 -11.30 9.84 -11.18
CA ARG A 670 -12.73 10.19 -11.13
C ARG A 670 -13.03 11.25 -10.05
N PHE A 671 -12.33 11.23 -8.92
CA PHE A 671 -12.47 12.26 -7.89
C PHE A 671 -11.94 13.62 -8.37
N LEU A 672 -10.74 13.68 -8.95
CA LEU A 672 -10.17 14.91 -9.49
C LEU A 672 -11.00 15.47 -10.65
N GLU A 673 -11.48 14.61 -11.56
CA GLU A 673 -12.31 15.03 -12.69
C GLU A 673 -13.62 15.68 -12.22
N ASN A 674 -14.31 15.07 -11.26
CA ASN A 674 -15.51 15.65 -10.68
C ASN A 674 -15.23 17.03 -10.05
N CYS A 675 -14.16 17.15 -9.25
CA CYS A 675 -13.79 18.41 -8.60
C CYS A 675 -13.43 19.51 -9.64
N LEU A 676 -12.68 19.16 -10.68
CA LEU A 676 -12.26 20.09 -11.74
C LEU A 676 -13.44 20.51 -12.63
N GLN A 677 -14.41 19.62 -12.89
CA GLN A 677 -15.62 19.95 -13.64
C GLN A 677 -16.58 20.84 -12.85
N GLN A 678 -16.71 20.61 -11.53
CA GLN A 678 -17.59 21.40 -10.65
C GLN A 678 -16.96 22.73 -10.23
N GLY A 679 -15.63 22.86 -10.27
CA GLY A 679 -14.91 24.05 -9.77
C GLY A 679 -14.88 24.16 -8.25
N GLU A 680 -15.26 23.09 -7.55
CA GLU A 680 -15.26 22.98 -6.09
C GLU A 680 -14.81 21.59 -5.65
N ILE A 681 -14.43 21.47 -4.37
CA ILE A 681 -14.10 20.19 -3.75
C ILE A 681 -15.17 19.90 -2.70
N PRO A 682 -15.88 18.75 -2.77
CA PRO A 682 -16.93 18.41 -1.82
C PRO A 682 -16.46 18.52 -0.37
N VAL A 683 -17.38 18.93 0.52
CA VAL A 683 -17.13 18.86 1.97
C VAL A 683 -17.01 17.38 2.37
N PRO A 684 -16.02 16.97 3.18
CA PRO A 684 -15.82 15.57 3.54
C PRO A 684 -17.03 14.97 4.26
N LYS A 685 -17.38 13.72 3.92
CA LYS A 685 -18.40 12.96 4.63
C LYS A 685 -17.96 12.70 6.07
N GLY A 686 -18.83 12.91 7.04
CA GLY A 686 -18.51 12.86 8.47
C GLY A 686 -17.96 14.16 9.07
N SER A 687 -17.78 15.24 8.28
CA SER A 687 -17.44 16.56 8.84
C SER A 687 -18.47 17.01 9.88
N LEU A 688 -18.01 17.57 11.01
CA LEU A 688 -18.87 17.89 12.16
C LEU A 688 -19.63 19.22 11.95
N PRO A 689 -20.95 19.20 11.69
CA PRO A 689 -21.74 20.42 11.45
C PRO A 689 -21.97 21.20 12.76
N PRO A 690 -22.36 22.49 12.70
CA PRO A 690 -22.73 23.26 13.89
C PRO A 690 -23.79 22.59 14.78
N SER A 691 -24.72 21.83 14.19
CA SER A 691 -25.76 21.09 14.93
C SER A 691 -25.20 19.99 15.83
N PHE A 692 -24.09 19.35 15.47
CA PHE A 692 -23.42 18.33 16.31
C PHE A 692 -22.82 18.95 17.57
N TRP A 693 -22.33 20.19 17.51
CA TRP A 693 -21.75 20.89 18.66
C TRP A 693 -22.80 21.47 19.63
N LEU A 694 -24.06 21.51 19.20
CA LEU A 694 -25.22 22.01 19.96
C LEU A 694 -26.08 20.88 20.57
N SER A 695 -25.75 19.61 20.28
CA SER A 695 -26.49 18.41 20.69
C SER A 695 -25.91 17.69 21.91
#